data_AF-A0A3M7N7M8-F1
#
_entry.id   AF-A0A3M7N7M8-F1
#
_cell.length_a   1.000
_cell.length_b   1.000
_cell.length_c   1.000
_cell.angle_alpha   90.00
_cell.angle_beta   90.00
_cell.angle_gamma   90.00
#
_symmetry.space_group_name_H-M   'P 1'
#
loop_
_entity.id
_entity.type
_entity.pdbx_description
1 polymer ?
#
loop_
_entity_poly.entity_id
_entity_poly.type
_entity_poly.pdbx_seq_one_letter_code
_entity_poly.pdbx_strand_id
1 'polypeptide(L)'
;MVVLVASICTRGGKAVLSRQFREMNRSRVEGLLASFPKLADTGTQHTTVEQDNVRFVYQPIDELYMVLITNRQSNILQDIDSLHLFAQVVTSICKKLDEREILRNAFELLSAFDELVTMGYRENLSMSQIRTFLEMESHEERIQEIIARNKELEASEERKRKAKQLEMQRKEAARNAGYGRGLPPKMPQYPTYTPPARPAVNDSYDAYEAEKNKTFNKPLASRGKGMQLGKKSKTTDIYDKVKADLGPAYVEESAPTAQPATAAAPVTSSRPSLDSASPIHVLVAEQISAKLSREGALKSFEVKGDLQLKISDTALTKLSLSLDANEGPLKAQFRTHPNVDKNLFASSKVIQLKDTSKRFPINNSIGVLRWRATAPADTADVLPITFTVWVNKASDSYTVTIEYELTSTSTPLNNVVVTIPYLNEPTVLSPDSDYQLGADVVEWSIGTVDDSNASGSFEFEATTDDDSEFFPMSVKFDLAKPFVAVDVVSATLLEQDEEVNFEKTRTDQYKIVALQNSSLEAAEKAAAKYNLSDEAAAVARYGDIDSLVKDPNVDVVAVAVKVPYHYQLVKPALEAKKDVFVEWPLAANLKEAEELTALAKSQQVRTLVGLQARQNPSIRKARELVKNGELGQILSTTLVAHGGLFGAKVPSVFEYGLPIENGANLLTIPAGHAIDALTYVVGEFKDLQATLANLRPEATVVDVKSGDVRKVNKTSHDHVSVQGNLESGGLATVVYKPGSSDTGKNFYWEINGTKGNLVLEGPNGHVQMFHPTLKFAKAEPGAELKEIPIEPASDFSVNVGIAWDAFAGKGEGSVTTFEDALIRHKMIDAIYRSNERGTRESYL
;
A
#
# COMPACT_ATOMS: atom_id res chain seq x y z
N MET A 1 -23.69 -0.36 35.71
CA MET A 1 -24.12 -0.17 34.31
C MET A 1 -24.94 -1.40 33.94
N VAL A 2 -26.18 -1.22 33.48
CA VAL A 2 -27.02 -2.33 33.05
C VAL A 2 -27.73 -1.94 31.75
N VAL A 3 -27.23 -2.40 30.62
CA VAL A 3 -27.94 -2.34 29.34
C VAL A 3 -29.04 -3.38 29.39
N LEU A 4 -30.30 -2.94 29.28
CA LEU A 4 -31.46 -3.82 29.35
C LEU A 4 -31.77 -4.38 27.96
N VAL A 5 -31.77 -3.51 26.95
CA VAL A 5 -32.12 -3.84 25.56
C VAL A 5 -31.27 -3.00 24.61
N ALA A 6 -30.80 -3.60 23.52
CA ALA A 6 -30.24 -2.89 22.35
C ALA A 6 -31.16 -3.12 21.15
N SER A 7 -31.59 -2.06 20.48
CA SER A 7 -32.53 -2.15 19.36
C SER A 7 -32.16 -1.22 18.22
N ILE A 8 -32.30 -1.74 17.00
CA ILE A 8 -32.35 -0.97 15.77
C ILE A 8 -33.83 -0.77 15.44
N CYS A 9 -34.29 0.48 15.37
CA CYS A 9 -35.69 0.80 15.08
C CYS A 9 -35.82 1.87 14.00
N THR A 10 -36.96 1.91 13.32
CA THR A 10 -37.27 2.97 12.37
C THR A 10 -37.51 4.29 13.10
N ARG A 11 -37.51 5.42 12.37
CA ARG A 11 -37.88 6.73 12.95
C ARG A 11 -39.29 6.75 13.57
N GLY A 12 -40.17 5.84 13.15
CA GLY A 12 -41.50 5.64 13.73
C GLY A 12 -41.53 4.78 15.00
N GLY A 13 -40.39 4.33 15.52
CA GLY A 13 -40.30 3.52 16.75
C GLY A 13 -40.62 2.04 16.56
N LYS A 14 -40.74 1.56 15.30
CA LYS A 14 -40.91 0.15 14.99
C LYS A 14 -39.56 -0.55 15.10
N ALA A 15 -39.45 -1.58 15.95
CA ALA A 15 -38.23 -2.39 16.05
C ALA A 15 -38.00 -3.20 14.76
N VAL A 16 -36.81 -3.03 14.17
CA VAL A 16 -36.30 -3.85 13.05
C VAL A 16 -35.54 -5.06 13.60
N LEU A 17 -34.66 -4.81 14.57
CA LEU A 17 -33.91 -5.84 15.29
C LEU A 17 -33.79 -5.41 16.75
N SER A 18 -34.01 -6.33 17.69
CA SER A 18 -33.94 -6.02 19.13
C SER A 18 -33.38 -7.20 19.91
N ARG A 19 -32.36 -6.94 20.74
CA ARG A 19 -31.74 -7.90 21.65
C ARG A 19 -31.94 -7.48 23.09
N GLN A 20 -32.42 -8.42 23.91
CA GLN A 20 -32.66 -8.21 25.33
C GLN A 20 -31.55 -8.90 26.13
N PHE A 21 -30.92 -8.19 27.06
CA PHE A 21 -29.85 -8.72 27.92
C PHE A 21 -30.30 -8.97 29.36
N ARG A 22 -31.50 -8.50 29.69
CA ARG A 22 -32.21 -8.75 30.95
C ARG A 22 -33.65 -9.08 30.66
N GLU A 23 -34.27 -9.89 31.51
CA GLU A 23 -35.66 -10.31 31.35
C GLU A 23 -36.59 -9.08 31.28
N MET A 24 -37.23 -8.91 30.11
CA MET A 24 -38.23 -7.89 29.88
C MET A 24 -39.31 -8.47 28.97
N ASN A 25 -40.58 -8.25 29.29
CA ASN A 25 -41.65 -8.74 28.41
C ASN A 25 -41.56 -8.05 27.05
N ARG A 26 -41.70 -8.82 25.96
CA ARG A 26 -41.69 -8.30 24.58
C ARG A 26 -42.64 -7.11 24.37
N SER A 27 -43.87 -7.21 24.90
CA SER A 27 -44.86 -6.13 24.83
C SER A 27 -44.40 -4.84 25.50
N ARG A 28 -43.57 -4.94 26.55
CA ARG A 28 -42.97 -3.78 27.21
C ARG A 28 -41.87 -3.15 26.36
N VAL A 29 -41.03 -3.96 25.71
CA VAL A 29 -39.99 -3.46 24.79
C VAL A 29 -40.62 -2.74 23.60
N GLU A 30 -41.60 -3.36 22.94
CA GLU A 30 -42.34 -2.74 21.83
C GLU A 30 -43.06 -1.47 22.26
N GLY A 31 -43.67 -1.45 23.46
CA GLY A 31 -44.30 -0.26 24.03
C GLY A 31 -43.32 0.89 24.28
N LEU A 32 -42.13 0.60 24.83
CA LEU A 32 -41.07 1.59 25.07
C LEU A 32 -40.49 2.13 23.76
N LEU A 33 -40.28 1.29 22.76
CA LEU A 33 -39.79 1.72 21.44
C LEU A 33 -40.85 2.50 20.66
N ALA A 34 -42.13 2.20 20.82
CA ALA A 34 -43.22 2.95 20.19
C ALA A 34 -43.42 4.34 20.83
N SER A 35 -43.11 4.52 22.12
CA SER A 35 -43.15 5.84 22.77
C SER A 35 -41.90 6.68 22.52
N PHE A 36 -40.75 6.05 22.27
CA PHE A 36 -39.45 6.69 22.08
C PHE A 36 -39.45 7.87 21.07
N PRO A 37 -39.99 7.76 19.83
CA PRO A 37 -39.95 8.85 18.86
C PRO A 37 -40.70 10.12 19.32
N LYS A 38 -41.68 9.99 20.22
CA LYS A 38 -42.41 11.15 20.78
C LYS A 38 -41.60 11.90 21.83
N LEU A 39 -40.54 11.28 22.33
CA LEU A 39 -39.69 11.80 23.38
C LEU A 39 -38.33 12.25 22.85
N ALA A 40 -37.85 11.63 21.75
CA ALA A 40 -36.69 12.05 21.01
C ALA A 40 -37.02 13.29 20.17
N ASP A 41 -36.71 14.48 20.69
CA ASP A 41 -36.93 15.73 19.96
C ASP A 41 -35.95 15.86 18.80
N THR A 42 -36.45 15.87 17.56
CA THR A 42 -35.68 16.02 16.32
C THR A 42 -34.88 17.32 16.25
N GLY A 43 -35.19 18.31 17.09
CA GLY A 43 -34.48 19.60 17.15
C GLY A 43 -33.34 19.68 18.15
N THR A 44 -33.14 18.68 19.02
CA THR A 44 -32.13 18.73 20.08
C THR A 44 -31.02 17.70 19.87
N GLN A 45 -29.76 18.09 20.08
CA GLN A 45 -28.59 17.19 20.01
C GLN A 45 -28.44 16.27 21.23
N HIS A 46 -29.50 16.08 22.02
CA HIS A 46 -29.44 15.22 23.19
C HIS A 46 -29.50 13.75 22.77
N THR A 47 -28.42 13.01 23.03
CA THR A 47 -28.30 11.56 22.75
C THR A 47 -28.96 10.69 23.82
N THR A 48 -29.65 11.30 24.80
CA THR A 48 -30.29 10.58 25.91
C THR A 48 -31.63 11.20 26.29
N VAL A 49 -32.64 10.36 26.50
CA VAL A 49 -33.96 10.77 26.96
C VAL A 49 -34.44 9.81 28.06
N GLU A 50 -35.07 10.33 29.11
CA GLU A 50 -35.55 9.53 30.23
C GLU A 50 -37.09 9.47 30.24
N GLN A 51 -37.65 8.28 30.42
CA GLN A 51 -39.08 8.07 30.66
C GLN A 51 -39.27 7.03 31.77
N ASP A 52 -40.12 7.35 32.74
CA ASP A 52 -40.42 6.50 33.90
C ASP A 52 -39.16 6.06 34.67
N ASN A 53 -38.80 4.78 34.54
CA ASN A 53 -37.70 4.08 35.21
C ASN A 53 -36.57 3.64 34.25
N VAL A 54 -36.62 4.03 32.98
CA VAL A 54 -35.61 3.69 31.96
C VAL A 54 -35.04 4.94 31.30
N ARG A 55 -33.81 4.82 30.83
CA ARG A 55 -33.13 5.83 30.02
C ARG A 55 -32.90 5.26 28.63
N PHE A 56 -33.33 5.99 27.61
CA PHE A 56 -33.00 5.74 26.21
C PHE A 56 -31.70 6.48 25.90
N VAL A 57 -30.71 5.75 25.40
CA VAL A 57 -29.47 6.29 24.87
C VAL A 57 -29.46 5.94 23.39
N TYR A 58 -29.46 6.94 22.52
CA TYR A 58 -29.70 6.71 21.09
C TYR A 58 -28.84 7.60 20.20
N GLN A 59 -28.60 7.11 18.99
CA GLN A 59 -28.04 7.90 17.90
C GLN A 59 -28.70 7.49 16.58
N PRO A 60 -28.87 8.45 15.65
CA PRO A 60 -29.28 8.13 14.30
C PRO A 60 -28.19 7.32 13.59
N ILE A 61 -28.60 6.27 12.88
CA ILE A 61 -27.80 5.50 11.94
C ILE A 61 -28.57 5.54 10.62
N ASP A 62 -28.31 6.57 9.82
CA ASP A 62 -29.00 6.85 8.56
C ASP A 62 -30.54 7.08 8.70
N GLU A 63 -31.37 6.26 8.04
CA GLU A 63 -32.84 6.30 8.18
C GLU A 63 -33.36 5.56 9.42
N LEU A 64 -32.48 4.94 10.20
CA LEU A 64 -32.81 4.17 11.41
C LEU A 64 -32.23 4.82 12.67
N TYR A 65 -32.67 4.34 13.82
CA TYR A 65 -32.10 4.66 15.12
C TYR A 65 -31.47 3.41 15.73
N MET A 66 -30.28 3.59 16.30
CA MET A 66 -29.76 2.65 17.29
C MET A 66 -30.12 3.16 18.67
N VAL A 67 -30.81 2.33 19.45
CA VAL A 67 -31.37 2.69 20.76
C VAL A 67 -30.95 1.65 21.79
N LEU A 68 -30.28 2.11 22.85
CA LEU A 68 -30.04 1.35 24.06
C LEU A 68 -31.02 1.78 25.14
N ILE A 69 -31.72 0.81 25.73
CA ILE A 69 -32.57 1.02 26.90
C ILE A 69 -31.76 0.60 28.13
N THR A 70 -31.53 1.53 29.05
CA THR A 70 -30.70 1.38 30.25
C THR A 70 -31.48 1.76 31.50
N ASN A 71 -30.93 1.47 32.69
CA ASN A 71 -31.52 1.95 33.94
C ASN A 71 -31.08 3.40 34.24
N ARG A 72 -31.89 4.20 34.94
CA ARG A 72 -31.51 5.60 35.26
C ARG A 72 -30.26 5.73 36.13
N GLN A 73 -29.88 4.64 36.81
CA GLN A 73 -28.71 4.55 37.68
C GLN A 73 -27.42 4.15 36.92
N SER A 74 -27.47 3.84 35.62
CA SER A 74 -26.26 3.57 34.84
C SER A 74 -25.46 4.84 34.59
N ASN A 75 -24.16 4.64 34.40
CA ASN A 75 -23.26 5.72 34.03
C ASN A 75 -23.53 6.11 32.57
N ILE A 76 -24.08 7.30 32.39
CA ILE A 76 -24.49 7.84 31.10
C ILE A 76 -23.34 7.88 30.08
N LEU A 77 -22.12 8.20 30.50
CA LEU A 77 -20.95 8.26 29.61
C LEU A 77 -20.61 6.86 29.10
N GLN A 78 -20.67 5.86 29.99
CA GLN A 78 -20.39 4.48 29.62
C GLN A 78 -21.46 3.89 28.69
N ASP A 79 -22.73 4.30 28.87
CA ASP A 79 -23.82 3.89 27.98
C ASP A 79 -23.69 4.54 26.59
N ILE A 80 -23.28 5.81 26.51
CA ILE A 80 -22.98 6.50 25.23
C ILE A 80 -21.80 5.83 24.53
N ASP A 81 -20.72 5.53 25.25
CA ASP A 81 -19.58 4.80 24.67
C ASP A 81 -19.99 3.42 24.17
N SER A 82 -20.96 2.78 24.84
CA SER A 82 -21.48 1.47 24.43
C SER A 82 -22.30 1.63 23.16
N LEU A 83 -23.17 2.63 23.10
CA LEU A 83 -23.97 2.97 21.93
C LEU A 83 -23.10 3.20 20.68
N HIS A 84 -21.98 3.92 20.81
CA HIS A 84 -21.05 4.12 19.70
C HIS A 84 -20.44 2.81 19.21
N LEU A 85 -20.06 1.92 20.12
CA LEU A 85 -19.51 0.61 19.77
C LEU A 85 -20.56 -0.27 19.07
N PHE A 86 -21.80 -0.29 19.58
CA PHE A 86 -22.92 -0.98 18.93
C PHE A 86 -23.15 -0.47 17.50
N ALA A 87 -23.12 0.84 17.28
CA ALA A 87 -23.28 1.39 15.94
C ALA A 87 -22.10 1.09 15.02
N GLN A 88 -20.87 1.11 15.53
CA GLN A 88 -19.68 0.71 14.76
C GLN A 88 -19.74 -0.76 14.34
N VAL A 89 -20.28 -1.63 15.19
CA VAL A 89 -20.53 -3.03 14.82
C VAL A 89 -21.57 -3.14 13.71
N VAL A 90 -22.69 -2.42 13.82
CA VAL A 90 -23.73 -2.40 12.79
C VAL A 90 -23.18 -1.87 11.46
N THR A 91 -22.43 -0.76 11.46
CA THR A 91 -21.85 -0.18 10.23
C THR A 91 -20.68 -1.00 9.67
N SER A 92 -20.02 -1.80 10.50
CA SER A 92 -18.96 -2.70 10.05
C SER A 92 -19.50 -3.98 9.41
N ILE A 93 -20.65 -4.50 9.87
CA ILE A 93 -21.25 -5.73 9.36
C ILE A 93 -22.15 -5.43 8.16
N CYS A 94 -22.95 -4.38 8.23
CA CYS A 94 -23.90 -4.02 7.19
C CYS A 94 -23.29 -3.03 6.19
N LYS A 95 -23.31 -3.38 4.90
CA LYS A 95 -22.81 -2.52 3.81
C LYS A 95 -23.72 -1.31 3.54
N LYS A 96 -25.03 -1.49 3.72
CA LYS A 96 -26.08 -0.46 3.65
C LYS A 96 -26.92 -0.51 4.92
N LEU A 97 -27.47 0.61 5.35
CA LEU A 97 -28.19 0.73 6.63
C LEU A 97 -29.71 0.81 6.45
N ASP A 98 -30.25 -0.13 5.65
CA ASP A 98 -31.69 -0.27 5.39
C ASP A 98 -32.32 -1.46 6.16
N GLU A 99 -33.66 -1.50 6.26
CA GLU A 99 -34.39 -2.56 7.00
C GLU A 99 -34.07 -3.96 6.43
N ARG A 100 -33.82 -4.08 5.12
CA ARG A 100 -33.61 -5.36 4.45
C ARG A 100 -32.21 -5.93 4.75
N GLU A 101 -31.20 -5.08 4.79
CA GLU A 101 -29.81 -5.44 5.06
C GLU A 101 -29.60 -5.78 6.54
N ILE A 102 -30.23 -5.03 7.45
CA ILE A 102 -30.24 -5.37 8.88
C ILE A 102 -30.87 -6.74 9.11
N LEU A 103 -31.98 -7.04 8.44
CA LEU A 103 -32.63 -8.35 8.54
C LEU A 103 -31.79 -9.47 7.90
N ARG A 104 -31.09 -9.18 6.78
CA ARG A 104 -30.19 -10.15 6.12
C ARG A 104 -29.05 -10.58 7.04
N ASN A 105 -28.49 -9.64 7.79
CA ASN A 105 -27.37 -9.89 8.71
C ASN A 105 -27.82 -10.04 10.18
N ALA A 106 -29.12 -10.28 10.44
CA ALA A 106 -29.67 -10.25 11.79
C ALA A 106 -28.98 -11.22 12.75
N PHE A 107 -28.61 -12.42 12.30
CA PHE A 107 -27.92 -13.40 13.14
C PHE A 107 -26.52 -12.95 13.53
N GLU A 108 -25.71 -12.45 12.59
CA GLU A 108 -24.38 -11.92 12.87
C GLU A 108 -24.43 -10.72 13.81
N LEU A 109 -25.39 -9.80 13.58
CA LEU A 109 -25.62 -8.66 14.46
C LEU A 109 -26.01 -9.09 15.88
N LEU A 110 -26.91 -10.07 16.03
CA LEU A 110 -27.32 -10.58 17.34
C LEU A 110 -26.15 -11.27 18.06
N SER A 111 -25.37 -12.08 17.35
CA SER A 111 -24.15 -12.68 17.91
C SER A 111 -23.16 -11.61 18.36
N ALA A 112 -22.95 -10.58 17.54
CA ALA A 112 -22.05 -9.48 17.89
C ALA A 112 -22.55 -8.71 19.12
N PHE A 113 -23.86 -8.51 19.23
CA PHE A 113 -24.49 -7.84 20.37
C PHE A 113 -24.32 -8.64 21.66
N ASP A 114 -24.37 -9.97 21.60
CA ASP A 114 -24.12 -10.85 22.75
C ASP A 114 -22.65 -10.82 23.19
N GLU A 115 -21.70 -10.73 22.26
CA GLU A 115 -20.28 -10.53 22.59
C GLU A 115 -20.02 -9.16 23.22
N LEU A 116 -20.68 -8.11 22.72
CA LEU A 116 -20.55 -6.75 23.25
C LEU A 116 -21.09 -6.61 24.67
N VAL A 117 -22.20 -7.28 24.99
CA VAL A 117 -22.88 -7.16 26.27
C VAL A 117 -23.30 -8.54 26.77
N THR A 118 -22.67 -8.98 27.85
CA THR A 118 -23.03 -10.21 28.54
C THR A 118 -23.86 -9.89 29.80
N MET A 119 -25.08 -10.41 29.88
CA MET A 119 -26.00 -10.23 31.05
C MET A 119 -26.25 -8.75 31.43
N GLY A 120 -26.20 -7.85 30.44
CA GLY A 120 -26.42 -6.42 30.59
C GLY A 120 -25.16 -5.63 31.01
N TYR A 121 -24.02 -6.29 31.14
CA TYR A 121 -22.72 -5.65 31.35
C TYR A 121 -21.94 -5.64 30.04
N ARG A 122 -21.40 -4.48 29.68
CA ARG A 122 -20.56 -4.28 28.50
C ARG A 122 -19.20 -4.93 28.75
N GLU A 123 -18.76 -5.70 27.78
CA GLU A 123 -17.40 -6.23 27.71
C GLU A 123 -16.46 -5.21 27.04
N ASN A 124 -15.21 -5.16 27.48
CA ASN A 124 -14.22 -4.23 26.92
C ASN A 124 -13.52 -4.88 25.71
N LEU A 125 -14.23 -4.99 24.60
CA LEU A 125 -13.77 -5.62 23.37
C LEU A 125 -13.47 -4.60 22.28
N SER A 126 -12.41 -4.86 21.52
CA SER A 126 -12.09 -4.14 20.29
C SER A 126 -12.87 -4.70 19.09
N MET A 127 -13.06 -3.88 18.05
CA MET A 127 -13.70 -4.32 16.79
C MET A 127 -13.01 -5.53 16.17
N SER A 128 -11.69 -5.66 16.29
CA SER A 128 -10.95 -6.83 15.83
C SER A 128 -11.29 -8.09 16.61
N GLN A 129 -11.44 -8.00 17.93
CA GLN A 129 -11.80 -9.16 18.76
C GLN A 129 -13.23 -9.64 18.49
N ILE A 130 -14.15 -8.71 18.27
CA ILE A 130 -15.55 -9.03 17.94
C ILE A 130 -15.61 -9.79 16.61
N ARG A 131 -14.84 -9.37 15.59
CA ARG A 131 -14.76 -10.10 14.31
C ARG A 131 -14.25 -11.52 14.51
N THR A 132 -13.19 -11.70 15.28
CA THR A 132 -12.65 -13.04 15.59
C THR A 132 -13.67 -13.92 16.32
N PHE A 133 -14.46 -13.37 17.24
CA PHE A 133 -15.50 -14.15 17.93
C PHE A 133 -16.66 -14.52 17.00
N LEU A 134 -17.02 -13.66 16.05
CA LEU A 134 -18.06 -13.91 15.05
C LEU A 134 -17.66 -14.95 13.99
N GLU A 135 -16.37 -15.12 13.72
CA GLU A 135 -15.87 -16.14 12.78
C GLU A 135 -16.10 -17.57 13.29
N MET A 136 -16.49 -17.74 14.56
CA MET A 136 -16.87 -19.02 15.20
C MET A 136 -15.88 -20.18 14.94
N GLU A 137 -14.59 -19.89 14.71
CA GLU A 137 -13.58 -20.92 14.52
C GLU A 137 -13.20 -21.56 15.86
N SER A 138 -13.81 -22.71 16.17
CA SER A 138 -13.39 -23.51 17.32
C SER A 138 -12.09 -24.24 17.01
N HIS A 139 -11.01 -23.77 17.64
CA HIS A 139 -9.69 -24.41 17.60
C HIS A 139 -9.75 -25.89 18.05
N GLU A 140 -10.66 -26.25 18.97
CA GLU A 140 -10.88 -27.63 19.41
C GLU A 140 -11.52 -28.51 18.32
N GLU A 141 -12.47 -27.97 17.55
CA GLU A 141 -13.10 -28.69 16.43
C GLU A 141 -12.10 -28.96 15.31
N ARG A 142 -11.27 -27.96 14.98
CA ARG A 142 -10.18 -28.10 13.99
C ARG A 142 -9.17 -29.17 14.41
N ILE A 143 -8.83 -29.25 15.69
CA ILE A 143 -7.97 -30.32 16.23
C ILE A 143 -8.63 -31.69 16.07
N GLN A 144 -9.92 -31.83 16.36
CA GLN A 144 -10.63 -33.11 16.21
C GLN A 144 -10.73 -33.56 14.74
N GLU A 145 -10.95 -32.64 13.81
CA GLU A 145 -10.92 -32.95 12.38
C GLU A 145 -9.54 -33.44 11.91
N ILE A 146 -8.46 -32.80 12.40
CA ILE A 146 -7.08 -33.22 12.10
C ILE A 146 -6.81 -34.62 12.68
N ILE A 147 -7.24 -34.89 13.91
CA ILE A 147 -7.10 -36.20 14.55
C ILE A 147 -7.87 -37.27 13.77
N ALA A 148 -9.10 -36.97 13.34
CA ALA A 148 -9.91 -37.89 12.53
C ALA A 148 -9.24 -38.19 11.18
N ARG A 149 -8.81 -37.15 10.46
CA ARG A 149 -8.13 -37.29 9.15
C ARG A 149 -6.80 -38.04 9.27
N ASN A 150 -6.04 -37.85 10.34
CA ASN A 150 -4.80 -38.60 10.60
C ASN A 150 -5.08 -40.07 10.90
N LYS A 151 -6.10 -40.39 11.69
CA LYS A 151 -6.51 -41.79 11.95
C LYS A 151 -6.96 -42.49 10.66
N GLU A 152 -7.66 -41.79 9.76
CA GLU A 152 -8.04 -42.34 8.46
C GLU A 152 -6.84 -42.62 7.55
N LEU A 153 -5.88 -41.69 7.52
CA LEU A 153 -4.63 -41.85 6.76
C LEU A 153 -3.79 -43.02 7.30
N GLU A 154 -3.65 -43.14 8.61
CA GLU A 154 -2.93 -44.25 9.25
C GLU A 154 -3.60 -45.60 8.96
N ALA A 155 -4.94 -45.68 9.06
CA ALA A 155 -5.69 -46.88 8.72
C ALA A 155 -5.62 -47.24 7.22
N SER A 156 -5.46 -46.25 6.34
CA SER A 156 -5.24 -46.44 4.91
C SER A 156 -3.83 -46.96 4.60
N GLU A 157 -2.81 -46.42 5.27
CA GLU A 157 -1.43 -46.88 5.15
C GLU A 157 -1.23 -48.29 5.69
N GLU A 158 -1.80 -48.61 6.85
CA GLU A 158 -1.76 -49.97 7.38
C GLU A 158 -2.42 -50.98 6.43
N ARG A 159 -3.56 -50.62 5.83
CA ARG A 159 -4.22 -51.44 4.80
C ARG A 159 -3.29 -51.68 3.61
N LYS A 160 -2.61 -50.63 3.13
CA LYS A 160 -1.64 -50.75 2.02
C LYS A 160 -0.44 -51.61 2.40
N ARG A 161 0.09 -51.50 3.63
CA ARG A 161 1.21 -52.32 4.12
C ARG A 161 0.83 -53.79 4.24
N LYS A 162 -0.33 -54.09 4.84
CA LYS A 162 -0.86 -55.47 4.96
C LYS A 162 -1.16 -56.08 3.59
N ALA A 163 -1.69 -55.30 2.64
CA ALA A 163 -1.91 -55.76 1.27
C ALA A 163 -0.59 -56.14 0.55
N LYS A 164 0.45 -55.31 0.69
CA LYS A 164 1.79 -55.61 0.14
C LYS A 164 2.43 -56.85 0.78
N GLN A 165 2.30 -57.04 2.10
CA GLN A 165 2.79 -58.23 2.78
C GLN A 165 2.08 -59.50 2.31
N LEU A 166 0.76 -59.46 2.15
CA LEU A 166 -0.02 -60.58 1.60
C LEU A 166 0.35 -60.88 0.15
N GLU A 167 0.64 -59.87 -0.66
CA GLU A 167 1.11 -60.05 -2.04
C GLU A 167 2.52 -60.67 -2.09
N MET A 168 3.42 -60.23 -1.22
CA MET A 168 4.79 -60.77 -1.14
C MET A 168 4.77 -62.23 -0.65
N GLN A 169 3.95 -62.56 0.36
CA GLN A 169 3.73 -63.94 0.79
C GLN A 169 3.12 -64.81 -0.32
N ARG A 170 2.19 -64.28 -1.13
CA ARG A 170 1.68 -64.99 -2.31
C ARG A 170 2.76 -65.26 -3.34
N LYS A 171 3.63 -64.27 -3.63
CA LYS A 171 4.77 -64.44 -4.54
C LYS A 171 5.80 -65.44 -4.01
N GLU A 172 6.02 -65.47 -2.71
CA GLU A 172 6.96 -66.38 -2.05
C GLU A 172 6.42 -67.82 -2.01
N ALA A 173 5.12 -67.99 -1.71
CA ALA A 173 4.43 -69.28 -1.82
C ALA A 173 4.42 -69.81 -3.28
N ALA A 174 4.26 -68.92 -4.27
CA ALA A 174 4.37 -69.27 -5.69
C ALA A 174 5.80 -69.66 -6.09
N ARG A 175 6.84 -69.04 -5.50
CA ARG A 175 8.25 -69.43 -5.70
C ARG A 175 8.56 -70.79 -5.05
N ASN A 176 8.07 -71.05 -3.84
CA ASN A 176 8.26 -72.34 -3.17
C ASN A 176 7.50 -73.50 -3.85
N ALA A 177 6.45 -73.22 -4.62
CA ALA A 177 5.77 -74.24 -5.43
C ALA A 177 6.56 -74.67 -6.69
N GLY A 178 7.63 -73.94 -7.06
CA GLY A 178 8.44 -74.18 -8.27
C GLY A 178 9.48 -75.31 -8.17
N TYR A 179 9.73 -75.85 -6.98
CA TYR A 179 10.65 -76.97 -6.78
C TYR A 179 9.99 -78.10 -5.97
N GLY A 180 9.24 -78.96 -6.66
CA GLY A 180 9.19 -80.38 -6.31
C GLY A 180 7.98 -80.91 -5.54
N ARG A 181 6.97 -81.32 -6.33
CA ARG A 181 6.11 -82.52 -6.22
C ARG A 181 5.24 -82.73 -4.96
N GLY A 182 3.93 -82.55 -5.20
CA GLY A 182 3.04 -83.72 -5.23
C GLY A 182 2.03 -83.84 -4.09
N LEU A 183 1.01 -83.00 -4.06
CA LEU A 183 -0.30 -83.36 -3.49
C LEU A 183 -1.44 -82.73 -4.32
N PRO A 184 -2.58 -83.45 -4.48
CA PRO A 184 -3.65 -83.09 -5.40
C PRO A 184 -4.44 -81.85 -4.97
N PRO A 185 -5.09 -81.15 -5.91
CA PRO A 185 -5.68 -79.83 -5.68
C PRO A 185 -6.92 -79.92 -4.77
N LYS A 186 -6.88 -79.28 -3.60
CA LYS A 186 -8.07 -79.01 -2.78
C LYS A 186 -8.88 -77.90 -3.45
N MET A 187 -10.16 -78.17 -3.71
CA MET A 187 -11.12 -77.17 -4.22
C MET A 187 -11.13 -75.91 -3.33
N PRO A 188 -11.17 -74.70 -3.90
CA PRO A 188 -11.22 -73.48 -3.12
C PRO A 188 -12.59 -73.36 -2.43
N GLN A 189 -12.63 -73.57 -1.12
CA GLN A 189 -13.72 -73.07 -0.28
C GLN A 189 -13.60 -71.55 -0.23
N TYR A 190 -14.56 -70.86 -0.84
CA TYR A 190 -14.76 -69.43 -0.60
C TYR A 190 -15.08 -69.23 0.89
N PRO A 191 -14.34 -68.41 1.63
CA PRO A 191 -14.83 -67.92 2.91
C PRO A 191 -16.04 -67.03 2.61
N THR A 192 -17.23 -67.50 2.99
CA THR A 192 -18.43 -66.68 3.02
C THR A 192 -18.15 -65.48 3.92
N TYR A 193 -18.12 -64.28 3.34
CA TYR A 193 -18.05 -63.05 4.09
C TYR A 193 -19.37 -62.85 4.82
N THR A 194 -19.40 -63.18 6.11
CA THR A 194 -20.47 -62.75 7.02
C THR A 194 -20.16 -61.31 7.41
N PRO A 195 -20.98 -60.31 7.04
CA PRO A 195 -20.76 -58.94 7.48
C PRO A 195 -20.83 -58.87 9.01
N PRO A 196 -19.91 -58.16 9.68
CA PRO A 196 -20.07 -57.89 11.10
C PRO A 196 -21.36 -57.10 11.30
N ALA A 197 -22.21 -57.57 12.23
CA ALA A 197 -23.43 -56.87 12.59
C ALA A 197 -23.08 -55.45 13.03
N ARG A 198 -23.74 -54.46 12.40
CA ARG A 198 -23.67 -53.06 12.86
C ARG A 198 -24.11 -53.02 14.32
N PRO A 199 -23.30 -52.50 15.26
CA PRO A 199 -23.83 -52.08 16.54
C PRO A 199 -24.86 -51.00 16.25
N ALA A 200 -26.06 -51.14 16.78
CA ALA A 200 -27.07 -50.09 16.75
C ALA A 200 -26.48 -48.85 17.40
N VAL A 201 -26.46 -47.75 16.66
CA VAL A 201 -26.16 -46.43 17.19
C VAL A 201 -27.33 -46.09 18.11
N ASN A 202 -27.12 -46.21 19.42
CA ASN A 202 -27.93 -45.50 20.39
C ASN A 202 -27.28 -44.12 20.53
N ASP A 203 -28.01 -43.10 20.10
CA ASP A 203 -27.71 -41.71 20.40
C ASP A 203 -27.64 -41.53 21.93
N SER A 204 -26.46 -41.23 22.45
CA SER A 204 -26.32 -40.61 23.77
C SER A 204 -25.23 -39.55 23.72
N TYR A 205 -25.71 -38.34 23.46
CA TYR A 205 -25.03 -37.08 23.68
C TYR A 205 -24.82 -36.91 25.20
N ASP A 206 -23.66 -37.29 25.74
CA ASP A 206 -23.20 -36.86 27.09
C ASP A 206 -21.81 -37.44 27.42
N ALA A 207 -20.75 -36.96 26.74
CA ALA A 207 -19.36 -37.23 27.13
C ALA A 207 -18.67 -36.03 27.80
N TYR A 208 -19.34 -34.87 27.89
CA TYR A 208 -18.77 -33.65 28.48
C TYR A 208 -18.96 -33.57 30.02
N GLU A 209 -19.99 -34.21 30.57
CA GLU A 209 -20.28 -34.20 32.02
C GLU A 209 -19.53 -35.30 32.82
N ALA A 210 -18.89 -36.27 32.14
CA ALA A 210 -18.22 -37.40 32.80
C ALA A 210 -16.78 -37.11 33.28
N GLU A 211 -16.12 -36.06 32.78
CA GLU A 211 -14.78 -35.67 33.26
C GLU A 211 -14.80 -34.67 34.43
N LYS A 212 -15.95 -34.04 34.72
CA LYS A 212 -16.05 -33.04 35.78
C LYS A 212 -16.22 -33.62 37.19
N ASN A 213 -16.45 -34.93 37.31
CA ASN A 213 -16.77 -35.60 38.59
C ASN A 213 -15.73 -36.62 39.10
N LYS A 214 -14.45 -36.53 38.69
CA LYS A 214 -13.37 -37.27 39.37
C LYS A 214 -12.83 -36.49 40.56
N THR A 215 -13.37 -36.80 41.73
CA THR A 215 -12.84 -36.49 43.06
C THR A 215 -11.41 -37.01 43.22
N PHE A 216 -10.47 -36.09 43.50
CA PHE A 216 -9.06 -36.40 43.72
C PHE A 216 -8.84 -36.88 45.16
N ASN A 217 -8.77 -38.20 45.36
CA ASN A 217 -8.31 -38.78 46.62
C ASN A 217 -6.76 -38.79 46.68
N LYS A 218 -6.20 -38.19 47.74
CA LYS A 218 -4.77 -38.14 48.08
C LYS A 218 -4.15 -39.53 48.29
N PRO A 219 -2.82 -39.64 48.08
CA PRO A 219 -1.96 -40.34 49.03
C PRO A 219 -0.96 -39.39 49.73
N LEU A 220 -0.46 -39.86 50.88
CA LEU A 220 0.22 -39.11 51.94
C LEU A 220 1.65 -38.61 51.65
N ALA A 221 1.89 -37.44 52.24
CA ALA A 221 3.10 -36.72 52.67
C ALA A 221 4.47 -37.43 52.78
N SER A 222 5.52 -36.65 52.47
CA SER A 222 6.70 -36.56 53.34
C SER A 222 7.09 -35.08 53.60
N ARG A 223 7.61 -34.83 54.80
CA ARG A 223 7.69 -33.54 55.52
C ARG A 223 8.85 -32.65 55.07
N GLY A 224 8.66 -31.32 55.14
CA GLY A 224 9.78 -30.36 55.15
C GLY A 224 9.37 -28.88 55.22
N LYS A 225 9.03 -28.41 56.43
CA LYS A 225 8.91 -27.03 56.98
C LYS A 225 9.01 -25.82 56.02
N GLY A 226 7.97 -24.97 56.06
CA GLY A 226 7.94 -23.65 55.43
C GLY A 226 8.53 -22.50 56.26
N MET A 227 8.58 -21.32 55.64
CA MET A 227 8.58 -20.01 56.30
C MET A 227 8.03 -18.91 55.37
N GLN A 228 7.37 -17.93 55.99
CA GLN A 228 6.49 -16.91 55.44
C GLN A 228 7.18 -15.75 54.69
N LEU A 229 6.37 -15.12 53.83
CA LEU A 229 6.59 -13.83 53.14
C LEU A 229 6.71 -12.64 54.10
N GLY A 230 7.65 -11.73 53.80
CA GLY A 230 7.68 -10.40 54.41
C GLY A 230 8.79 -9.46 53.89
N LYS A 231 8.37 -8.45 53.11
CA LYS A 231 8.90 -7.07 52.94
C LYS A 231 10.00 -6.75 51.90
N LYS A 232 9.57 -5.86 50.98
CA LYS A 232 10.22 -4.81 50.15
C LYS A 232 11.75 -4.59 50.26
N SER A 233 12.43 -4.53 49.10
CA SER A 233 13.39 -3.48 48.75
C SER A 233 13.75 -3.52 47.25
N LYS A 234 14.40 -2.45 46.78
CA LYS A 234 14.53 -1.89 45.42
C LYS A 234 15.41 -2.67 44.43
N THR A 235 15.16 -2.31 43.18
CA THR A 235 15.87 -2.50 41.90
C THR A 235 17.37 -2.21 41.89
N THR A 236 18.00 -2.64 40.79
CA THR A 236 19.36 -2.36 40.23
C THR A 236 20.54 -3.12 40.86
N ASP A 237 21.04 -4.15 40.16
CA ASP A 237 22.47 -4.54 40.04
C ASP A 237 22.66 -5.93 39.42
N ILE A 238 22.29 -6.10 38.14
CA ILE A 238 22.58 -7.33 37.37
C ILE A 238 23.49 -7.05 36.16
N TYR A 239 23.60 -5.79 35.71
CA TYR A 239 24.42 -5.43 34.53
C TYR A 239 25.93 -5.33 34.82
N ASP A 240 26.35 -5.07 36.05
CA ASP A 240 27.77 -4.93 36.40
C ASP A 240 28.49 -6.25 36.72
N LYS A 241 27.75 -7.36 36.85
CA LYS A 241 28.33 -8.68 37.13
C LYS A 241 28.74 -9.48 35.88
N VAL A 242 28.33 -9.06 34.68
CA VAL A 242 28.67 -9.76 33.43
C VAL A 242 29.93 -9.18 32.77
N LYS A 243 30.39 -8.00 33.22
CA LYS A 243 31.58 -7.32 32.67
C LYS A 243 32.90 -7.72 33.32
N ALA A 244 32.87 -8.57 34.36
CA ALA A 244 34.06 -8.95 35.14
C ALA A 244 34.67 -10.31 34.75
N ASP A 245 34.11 -11.04 33.79
CA ASP A 245 34.46 -12.45 33.53
C ASP A 245 35.24 -12.73 32.23
N LEU A 246 35.81 -11.71 31.58
CA LEU A 246 36.66 -11.90 30.39
C LEU A 246 38.00 -11.16 30.53
N GLY A 247 38.99 -11.90 31.06
CA GLY A 247 40.42 -11.59 31.04
C GLY A 247 41.15 -12.15 29.79
N PRO A 248 42.48 -11.96 29.67
CA PRO A 248 43.04 -11.23 28.53
C PRO A 248 43.84 -12.05 27.48
N ALA A 249 44.23 -11.30 26.44
CA ALA A 249 44.82 -11.67 25.15
C ALA A 249 46.14 -12.47 25.10
N TYR A 250 46.29 -13.21 23.98
CA TYR A 250 47.53 -13.65 23.30
C TYR A 250 47.29 -13.42 21.79
N VAL A 251 47.98 -12.51 21.09
CA VAL A 251 49.31 -12.57 20.40
C VAL A 251 49.44 -13.70 19.37
N GLU A 252 49.55 -13.32 18.09
CA GLU A 252 50.22 -14.11 17.03
C GLU A 252 51.10 -13.20 16.15
N GLU A 253 52.28 -13.73 15.80
CA GLU A 253 53.38 -13.12 15.03
C GLU A 253 53.26 -13.30 13.50
N SER A 254 54.01 -12.41 12.82
CA SER A 254 54.38 -12.26 11.39
C SER A 254 54.98 -13.49 10.67
N ALA A 255 55.06 -13.61 9.33
CA ALA A 255 55.76 -12.77 8.31
C ALA A 255 55.54 -13.37 6.86
N PRO A 256 56.16 -12.91 5.72
CA PRO A 256 57.09 -11.80 5.49
C PRO A 256 56.84 -10.90 4.25
N THR A 257 57.71 -9.90 4.14
CA THR A 257 57.83 -8.75 3.24
C THR A 257 58.48 -9.01 1.86
N ALA A 258 58.16 -8.17 0.87
CA ALA A 258 59.09 -7.73 -0.19
C ALA A 258 58.91 -6.23 -0.48
N GLN A 259 60.03 -5.53 -0.63
CA GLN A 259 60.24 -4.08 -0.61
C GLN A 259 60.34 -3.48 -2.06
N PRO A 260 60.53 -2.14 -2.25
CA PRO A 260 59.74 -1.31 -3.15
C PRO A 260 60.46 -0.90 -4.45
N ALA A 261 59.67 -0.46 -5.45
CA ALA A 261 60.17 0.27 -6.61
C ALA A 261 59.44 1.63 -6.77
N THR A 262 60.19 2.69 -6.47
CA THR A 262 60.19 4.06 -7.02
C THR A 262 58.85 4.77 -7.32
N ALA A 263 58.59 5.80 -6.53
CA ALA A 263 57.57 6.80 -6.73
C ALA A 263 57.83 7.66 -7.99
N ALA A 264 56.81 7.76 -8.86
CA ALA A 264 56.66 8.85 -9.82
C ALA A 264 55.63 9.85 -9.26
N ALA A 265 55.92 11.14 -9.44
CA ALA A 265 55.22 12.26 -8.84
C ALA A 265 53.72 12.32 -9.21
N PRO A 266 52.83 12.81 -8.33
CA PRO A 266 51.45 13.11 -8.70
C PRO A 266 51.44 14.34 -9.60
N VAL A 267 50.96 14.15 -10.83
CA VAL A 267 50.59 15.23 -11.73
C VAL A 267 49.28 15.81 -11.21
N THR A 268 49.32 17.07 -10.80
CA THR A 268 48.18 17.90 -10.43
C THR A 268 47.19 17.98 -11.60
N SER A 269 46.06 17.29 -11.52
CA SER A 269 44.87 17.64 -12.29
C SER A 269 44.05 18.63 -11.48
N SER A 270 44.18 19.91 -11.79
CA SER A 270 43.28 20.97 -11.35
C SER A 270 41.90 20.73 -11.96
N ARG A 271 41.03 19.99 -11.25
CA ARG A 271 39.58 20.21 -11.36
C ARG A 271 39.23 21.33 -10.39
N PRO A 272 38.53 22.40 -10.82
CA PRO A 272 37.85 23.26 -9.86
C PRO A 272 36.81 22.39 -9.16
N SER A 273 36.90 22.28 -7.85
CA SER A 273 35.84 21.76 -7.00
C SER A 273 34.60 22.63 -7.22
N LEU A 274 33.52 22.03 -7.72
CA LEU A 274 32.18 22.59 -7.67
C LEU A 274 31.68 22.50 -6.22
N ASP A 275 32.26 23.30 -5.33
CA ASP A 275 31.64 23.64 -4.05
C ASP A 275 30.80 24.90 -4.29
N SER A 276 29.56 24.69 -4.70
CA SER A 276 28.53 25.74 -4.64
C SER A 276 27.16 25.16 -4.21
N ALA A 277 27.17 24.10 -3.40
CA ALA A 277 26.00 23.75 -2.60
C ALA A 277 26.00 24.64 -1.35
N SER A 278 24.91 25.37 -1.10
CA SER A 278 24.86 26.24 0.09
C SER A 278 24.84 25.35 1.35
N PRO A 279 25.76 25.53 2.31
CA PRO A 279 25.90 24.65 3.48
C PRO A 279 24.71 24.69 4.46
N ILE A 280 23.75 25.59 4.26
CA ILE A 280 22.51 25.73 5.02
C ILE A 280 21.34 25.49 4.07
N HIS A 281 20.57 24.44 4.33
CA HIS A 281 19.38 24.09 3.56
C HIS A 281 18.12 24.29 4.41
N VAL A 282 17.11 24.86 3.76
CA VAL A 282 15.80 25.08 4.35
C VAL A 282 14.72 24.46 3.48
N LEU A 283 13.84 23.69 4.11
CA LEU A 283 12.64 23.12 3.48
C LEU A 283 11.39 23.63 4.20
N VAL A 284 10.48 24.21 3.44
CA VAL A 284 9.15 24.62 3.90
C VAL A 284 8.13 23.69 3.23
N ALA A 285 7.46 22.88 4.03
CA ALA A 285 6.44 21.95 3.55
C ALA A 285 5.08 22.29 4.17
N GLU A 286 4.01 22.21 3.37
CA GLU A 286 2.67 22.49 3.83
C GLU A 286 1.64 21.61 3.11
N GLN A 287 0.62 21.18 3.86
CA GLN A 287 -0.49 20.37 3.38
C GLN A 287 -1.82 21.04 3.76
N ILE A 288 -2.69 21.19 2.77
CA ILE A 288 -4.07 21.65 2.94
C ILE A 288 -5.01 20.44 2.87
N SER A 289 -6.02 20.41 3.73
CA SER A 289 -7.05 19.36 3.73
C SER A 289 -8.41 19.99 3.99
N ALA A 290 -9.35 19.74 3.08
CA ALA A 290 -10.71 20.27 3.15
C ALA A 290 -11.76 19.18 2.89
N LYS A 291 -12.94 19.34 3.47
CA LYS A 291 -14.15 18.57 3.11
C LYS A 291 -15.26 19.55 2.77
N LEU A 292 -15.89 19.34 1.62
CA LEU A 292 -16.97 20.17 1.12
C LEU A 292 -18.25 19.34 0.99
N SER A 293 -19.42 19.97 1.03
CA SER A 293 -20.66 19.37 0.55
C SER A 293 -20.70 19.42 -0.98
N ARG A 294 -21.66 18.70 -1.59
CA ARG A 294 -21.88 18.71 -3.04
C ARG A 294 -22.18 20.12 -3.59
N GLU A 295 -22.81 20.98 -2.78
CA GLU A 295 -23.12 22.37 -3.12
C GLU A 295 -21.92 23.32 -2.89
N GLY A 296 -20.73 22.81 -2.61
CA GLY A 296 -19.52 23.60 -2.38
C GLY A 296 -19.39 24.16 -0.94
N ALA A 297 -20.30 23.83 -0.02
CA ALA A 297 -20.25 24.37 1.34
C ALA A 297 -19.16 23.68 2.19
N LEU A 298 -18.29 24.48 2.82
CA LEU A 298 -17.17 23.99 3.61
C LEU A 298 -17.62 23.30 4.92
N LYS A 299 -17.27 22.02 5.09
CA LYS A 299 -17.51 21.23 6.32
C LYS A 299 -16.33 21.23 7.29
N SER A 300 -15.12 21.10 6.77
CA SER A 300 -13.90 21.17 7.58
C SER A 300 -12.73 21.65 6.74
N PHE A 301 -11.85 22.46 7.33
CA PHE A 301 -10.63 22.95 6.70
C PHE A 301 -9.48 22.95 7.69
N GLU A 302 -8.34 22.40 7.25
CA GLU A 302 -7.12 22.35 8.02
C GLU A 302 -5.90 22.57 7.12
N VAL A 303 -4.96 23.38 7.59
CA VAL A 303 -3.63 23.53 7.01
C VAL A 303 -2.60 23.11 8.06
N LYS A 304 -1.65 22.27 7.67
CA LYS A 304 -0.51 21.87 8.50
C LYS A 304 0.77 22.11 7.72
N GLY A 305 1.77 22.69 8.35
CA GLY A 305 3.08 22.79 7.73
C GLY A 305 4.22 22.76 8.73
N ASP A 306 5.41 22.56 8.20
CA ASP A 306 6.66 22.53 8.95
C ASP A 306 7.83 23.14 8.17
N LEU A 307 8.72 23.77 8.94
CA LEU A 307 9.98 24.35 8.48
C LEU A 307 11.11 23.48 9.02
N GLN A 308 11.86 22.87 8.10
CA GLN A 308 13.02 22.05 8.41
C GLN A 308 14.31 22.77 8.08
N LEU A 309 15.27 22.65 8.99
CA LEU A 309 16.61 23.20 8.87
C LEU A 309 17.62 22.05 8.87
N LYS A 310 18.53 22.06 7.89
CA LYS A 310 19.66 21.13 7.80
C LYS A 310 20.92 21.95 7.53
N ILE A 311 21.95 21.73 8.35
CA ILE A 311 23.24 22.43 8.24
C ILE A 311 24.33 21.38 8.03
N SER A 312 25.09 21.51 6.97
CA SER A 312 26.16 20.57 6.62
C SER A 312 27.55 21.05 7.04
N ASP A 313 27.75 22.37 7.17
CA ASP A 313 29.01 22.93 7.66
C ASP A 313 29.00 23.13 9.19
N THR A 314 29.99 22.54 9.86
CA THR A 314 30.24 22.67 11.29
C THR A 314 30.43 24.12 11.76
N ALA A 315 30.97 25.00 10.91
CA ALA A 315 31.20 26.41 11.22
C ALA A 315 29.89 27.21 11.29
N LEU A 316 28.85 26.78 10.58
CA LEU A 316 27.60 27.53 10.41
C LEU A 316 26.48 27.08 11.36
N THR A 317 26.82 26.32 12.39
CA THR A 317 25.86 25.66 13.30
C THR A 317 25.28 26.57 14.39
N LYS A 318 25.88 27.75 14.63
CA LYS A 318 25.35 28.79 15.51
C LYS A 318 24.63 29.85 14.71
N LEU A 319 23.42 29.50 14.30
CA LEU A 319 22.62 30.27 13.36
C LEU A 319 21.41 30.91 14.04
N SER A 320 20.98 32.04 13.49
CA SER A 320 19.68 32.65 13.72
C SER A 320 18.97 32.77 12.37
N LEU A 321 17.71 32.33 12.29
CA LEU A 321 16.90 32.49 11.08
C LEU A 321 15.82 33.53 11.32
N SER A 322 15.78 34.56 10.47
CA SER A 322 14.68 35.51 10.45
C SER A 322 13.58 35.01 9.52
N LEU A 323 12.35 34.92 10.03
CA LEU A 323 11.20 34.40 9.28
C LEU A 323 10.19 35.50 9.00
N ASP A 324 9.59 35.45 7.81
CA ASP A 324 8.27 36.02 7.58
C ASP A 324 7.26 34.94 7.97
N ALA A 325 6.72 35.01 9.19
CA ALA A 325 5.77 34.03 9.71
C ALA A 325 4.49 34.74 10.15
N ASN A 326 3.63 35.00 9.18
CA ASN A 326 2.38 35.73 9.37
C ASN A 326 1.25 34.75 9.72
N GLU A 327 0.52 35.06 10.78
CA GLU A 327 -0.63 34.26 11.23
C GLU A 327 -1.79 34.29 10.22
N GLY A 328 -1.81 35.30 9.35
CA GLY A 328 -2.80 35.45 8.28
C GLY A 328 -4.24 35.59 8.79
N PRO A 329 -5.23 35.58 7.89
CA PRO A 329 -6.64 35.70 8.26
C PRO A 329 -7.14 34.50 9.09
N LEU A 330 -6.52 33.33 8.95
CA LEU A 330 -6.89 32.10 9.66
C LEU A 330 -6.27 31.96 11.06
N LYS A 331 -5.48 32.95 11.50
CA LYS A 331 -4.79 32.93 12.82
C LYS A 331 -4.01 31.63 13.05
N ALA A 332 -3.08 31.34 12.15
CA ALA A 332 -2.26 30.13 12.21
C ALA A 332 -1.55 30.00 13.56
N GLN A 333 -1.63 28.81 14.17
CA GLN A 333 -0.99 28.49 15.43
C GLN A 333 0.42 27.98 15.19
N PHE A 334 1.42 28.77 15.56
CA PHE A 334 2.82 28.41 15.48
C PHE A 334 3.31 27.65 16.73
N ARG A 335 4.11 26.61 16.52
CA ARG A 335 4.79 25.85 17.57
C ARG A 335 6.25 25.66 17.20
N THR A 336 7.14 26.27 17.96
CA THR A 336 8.59 26.09 17.81
C THR A 336 9.07 24.81 18.47
N HIS A 337 10.21 24.29 18.00
CA HIS A 337 10.89 23.16 18.63
C HIS A 337 11.26 23.45 20.11
N PRO A 338 11.25 22.47 21.03
CA PRO A 338 11.53 22.71 22.46
C PRO A 338 12.85 23.41 22.79
N ASN A 339 13.87 23.23 21.93
CA ASN A 339 15.19 23.85 22.09
C ASN A 339 15.29 25.27 21.49
N VAL A 340 14.27 25.73 20.78
CA VAL A 340 14.20 27.08 20.19
C VAL A 340 13.67 28.06 21.23
N ASP A 341 14.19 29.29 21.22
CA ASP A 341 13.70 30.37 22.07
C ASP A 341 12.29 30.82 21.64
N LYS A 342 11.30 30.43 22.44
CA LYS A 342 9.88 30.75 22.20
C LYS A 342 9.58 32.24 22.31
N ASN A 343 10.27 32.95 23.20
CA ASN A 343 10.00 34.37 23.43
C ASN A 343 10.56 35.21 22.27
N LEU A 344 11.76 34.86 21.80
CA LEU A 344 12.39 35.50 20.65
C LEU A 344 11.59 35.28 19.36
N PHE A 345 11.08 34.07 19.14
CA PHE A 345 10.16 33.82 18.03
C PHE A 345 8.86 34.62 18.17
N ALA A 346 8.27 34.69 19.37
CA ALA A 346 7.03 35.43 19.59
C ALA A 346 7.18 36.95 19.36
N SER A 347 8.30 37.55 19.74
CA SER A 347 8.55 38.99 19.61
C SER A 347 9.00 39.40 18.20
N SER A 348 9.84 38.59 17.57
CA SER A 348 10.63 39.00 16.40
C SER A 348 10.61 38.00 15.25
N LYS A 349 9.84 36.92 15.35
CA LYS A 349 9.75 35.83 14.36
C LYS A 349 11.12 35.23 14.00
N VAL A 350 12.02 35.19 14.97
CA VAL A 350 13.37 34.64 14.82
C VAL A 350 13.43 33.23 15.42
N ILE A 351 14.00 32.29 14.65
CA ILE A 351 14.33 30.94 15.12
C ILE A 351 15.81 30.90 15.54
N GLN A 352 16.02 30.70 16.83
CA GLN A 352 17.34 30.58 17.45
C GLN A 352 17.26 29.60 18.63
N LEU A 353 18.34 28.90 18.94
CA LEU A 353 18.38 28.06 20.14
C LEU A 353 18.30 28.92 21.42
N LYS A 354 17.51 28.47 22.40
CA LYS A 354 17.37 29.12 23.72
C LYS A 354 18.70 29.21 24.46
N ASP A 355 19.55 28.20 24.27
CA ASP A 355 20.90 28.16 24.81
C ASP A 355 21.90 28.46 23.68
N THR A 356 22.37 29.71 23.64
CA THR A 356 23.29 30.22 22.61
C THR A 356 24.71 29.62 22.72
N SER A 357 25.01 28.89 23.80
CA SER A 357 26.24 28.10 23.88
C SER A 357 26.16 26.82 23.03
N LYS A 358 24.93 26.34 22.72
CA LYS A 358 24.69 25.14 21.92
C LYS A 358 24.63 25.46 20.43
N ARG A 359 24.73 24.39 19.63
CA ARG A 359 24.79 24.40 18.17
C ARG A 359 23.62 23.60 17.63
N PHE A 360 23.07 24.01 16.48
CA PHE A 360 22.21 23.11 15.71
C PHE A 360 23.04 21.88 15.29
N PRO A 361 22.49 20.67 15.34
CA PRO A 361 23.22 19.48 14.96
C PRO A 361 23.48 19.43 13.46
N ILE A 362 24.65 18.89 13.12
CA ILE A 362 25.16 18.82 11.75
C ILE A 362 24.55 17.63 11.02
N ASN A 363 24.25 17.80 9.74
CA ASN A 363 23.75 16.77 8.83
C ASN A 363 22.47 16.06 9.33
N ASN A 364 21.70 16.74 10.17
CA ASN A 364 20.41 16.28 10.66
C ASN A 364 19.33 17.29 10.27
N SER A 365 18.27 16.83 9.61
CA SER A 365 17.12 17.68 9.30
C SER A 365 16.24 17.81 10.54
N ILE A 366 16.06 19.04 11.04
CA ILE A 366 15.22 19.30 12.22
C ILE A 366 14.07 20.22 11.84
N GLY A 367 12.86 19.79 12.18
CA GLY A 367 11.68 20.67 12.20
C GLY A 367 11.82 21.72 13.30
N VAL A 368 12.18 22.94 12.93
CA VAL A 368 12.42 24.06 13.87
C VAL A 368 11.14 24.85 14.18
N LEU A 369 10.19 24.86 13.25
CA LEU A 369 8.87 25.49 13.39
C LEU A 369 7.81 24.60 12.75
N ARG A 370 6.65 24.48 13.40
CA ARG A 370 5.45 23.85 12.85
C ARG A 370 4.27 24.80 12.98
N TRP A 371 3.33 24.75 12.04
CA TRP A 371 2.09 25.53 12.13
C TRP A 371 0.87 24.70 11.81
N ARG A 372 -0.26 25.17 12.35
CA ARG A 372 -1.59 24.63 12.09
C ARG A 372 -2.58 25.77 11.99
N ALA A 373 -3.35 25.82 10.91
CA ALA A 373 -4.47 26.75 10.75
C ALA A 373 -5.76 25.96 10.49
N THR A 374 -6.88 26.46 10.98
CA THR A 374 -8.20 25.83 10.80
C THR A 374 -9.23 26.92 10.56
N ALA A 375 -10.19 26.67 9.67
CA ALA A 375 -11.32 27.58 9.46
C ALA A 375 -12.61 26.97 10.02
N PRO A 376 -13.52 27.79 10.60
CA PRO A 376 -14.87 27.34 10.94
C PRO A 376 -15.64 26.83 9.70
N ALA A 377 -16.58 25.90 9.93
CA ALA A 377 -17.55 25.52 8.90
C ALA A 377 -18.28 26.78 8.41
N ASP A 378 -18.59 26.83 7.11
CA ASP A 378 -19.24 27.96 6.41
C ASP A 378 -18.35 29.18 6.05
N THR A 379 -17.03 29.08 6.21
CA THR A 379 -16.09 30.12 5.70
C THR A 379 -15.68 29.82 4.25
N ALA A 380 -16.54 30.13 3.28
CA ALA A 380 -16.32 29.79 1.86
C ALA A 380 -15.07 30.46 1.26
N ASP A 381 -14.78 31.71 1.65
CA ASP A 381 -13.69 32.54 1.10
C ASP A 381 -12.26 32.05 1.42
N VAL A 382 -12.11 30.91 2.09
CA VAL A 382 -10.81 30.35 2.51
C VAL A 382 -10.26 29.34 1.52
N LEU A 383 -11.11 28.70 0.71
CA LEU A 383 -10.67 27.67 -0.21
C LEU A 383 -9.91 28.29 -1.38
N PRO A 384 -8.78 27.71 -1.84
CA PRO A 384 -8.12 28.18 -3.06
C PRO A 384 -9.01 27.99 -4.31
N ILE A 385 -9.76 26.89 -4.33
CA ILE A 385 -10.66 26.49 -5.41
C ILE A 385 -11.89 25.84 -4.79
N THR A 386 -13.05 26.16 -5.32
CA THR A 386 -14.34 25.61 -4.90
C THR A 386 -14.90 24.75 -6.03
N PHE A 387 -15.60 23.67 -5.65
CA PHE A 387 -16.28 22.78 -6.58
C PHE A 387 -17.76 22.70 -6.23
N THR A 388 -18.61 22.81 -7.24
CA THR A 388 -20.06 22.64 -7.14
C THR A 388 -20.46 21.48 -8.02
N VAL A 389 -21.25 20.56 -7.48
CA VAL A 389 -21.71 19.36 -8.19
C VAL A 389 -23.22 19.37 -8.28
N TRP A 390 -23.71 19.39 -9.52
CA TRP A 390 -25.12 19.28 -9.86
C TRP A 390 -25.42 17.87 -10.33
N VAL A 391 -26.41 17.24 -9.73
CA VAL A 391 -26.86 15.89 -10.11
C VAL A 391 -28.30 15.99 -10.60
N ASN A 392 -28.51 15.68 -11.87
CA ASN A 392 -29.82 15.68 -12.50
C ASN A 392 -30.24 14.25 -12.83
N LYS A 393 -31.39 13.82 -12.30
CA LYS A 393 -31.95 12.50 -12.58
C LYS A 393 -32.89 12.55 -13.80
N ALA A 394 -32.52 11.86 -14.87
CA ALA A 394 -33.41 11.50 -15.97
C ALA A 394 -34.10 10.15 -15.69
N SER A 395 -34.93 9.64 -16.62
CA SER A 395 -35.78 8.48 -16.36
C SER A 395 -35.01 7.22 -15.92
N ASP A 396 -33.86 6.94 -16.54
CA ASP A 396 -32.99 5.77 -16.24
C ASP A 396 -31.48 6.14 -16.17
N SER A 397 -31.14 7.42 -16.10
CA SER A 397 -29.74 7.90 -16.06
C SER A 397 -29.58 9.12 -15.17
N TYR A 398 -28.36 9.32 -14.67
CA TYR A 398 -27.95 10.48 -13.90
C TYR A 398 -26.97 11.29 -14.76
N THR A 399 -27.27 12.57 -14.95
CA THR A 399 -26.35 13.54 -15.54
C THR A 399 -25.71 14.32 -14.39
N VAL A 400 -24.38 14.23 -14.29
CA VAL A 400 -23.59 14.90 -13.26
C VAL A 400 -22.77 16.00 -13.91
N THR A 401 -22.93 17.22 -13.43
CA THR A 401 -22.15 18.39 -13.86
C THR A 401 -21.31 18.86 -12.68
N ILE A 402 -20.00 18.86 -12.84
CA ILE A 402 -19.03 19.34 -11.86
C ILE A 402 -18.49 20.66 -12.38
N GLU A 403 -18.63 21.72 -11.60
CA GLU A 403 -18.11 23.04 -11.91
C GLU A 403 -17.04 23.41 -10.88
N TYR A 404 -15.94 24.01 -11.33
CA TYR A 404 -14.95 24.59 -10.43
C TYR A 404 -14.87 26.10 -10.62
N GLU A 405 -14.54 26.79 -9.53
CA GLU A 405 -14.27 28.22 -9.51
C GLU A 405 -13.07 28.51 -8.61
N LEU A 406 -12.07 29.18 -9.18
CA LEU A 406 -10.89 29.68 -8.48
C LEU A 406 -11.32 30.84 -7.59
N THR A 407 -11.30 30.63 -6.29
CA THR A 407 -11.76 31.61 -5.30
C THR A 407 -10.64 32.55 -4.86
N SER A 408 -9.38 32.11 -4.97
CA SER A 408 -8.20 32.90 -4.61
C SER A 408 -7.39 33.31 -5.83
N THR A 409 -7.24 34.62 -6.06
CA THR A 409 -6.57 35.20 -7.25
C THR A 409 -5.05 35.41 -7.08
N SER A 410 -4.47 35.10 -5.92
CA SER A 410 -3.07 35.49 -5.62
C SER A 410 -2.02 34.46 -6.01
N THR A 411 -2.39 33.20 -6.23
CA THR A 411 -1.45 32.13 -6.63
C THR A 411 -2.12 31.07 -7.51
N PRO A 412 -1.50 30.70 -8.64
CA PRO A 412 -2.02 29.63 -9.50
C PRO A 412 -1.92 28.28 -8.79
N LEU A 413 -2.93 27.44 -9.02
CA LEU A 413 -2.94 26.04 -8.61
C LEU A 413 -2.36 25.19 -9.74
N ASN A 414 -1.47 24.27 -9.41
CA ASN A 414 -0.84 23.39 -10.39
C ASN A 414 -1.35 21.96 -10.22
N ASN A 415 -1.31 21.18 -11.30
CA ASN A 415 -1.68 19.76 -11.29
C ASN A 415 -3.04 19.48 -10.64
N VAL A 416 -4.04 20.33 -10.92
CA VAL A 416 -5.39 20.15 -10.42
C VAL A 416 -6.00 18.92 -11.10
N VAL A 417 -6.33 17.91 -10.30
CA VAL A 417 -6.94 16.65 -10.74
C VAL A 417 -8.13 16.33 -9.85
N VAL A 418 -9.25 15.97 -10.48
CA VAL A 418 -10.49 15.54 -9.83
C VAL A 418 -10.68 14.05 -10.11
N THR A 419 -10.75 13.25 -9.05
CA THR A 419 -11.02 11.81 -9.11
C THR A 419 -12.47 11.56 -8.72
N ILE A 420 -13.23 10.94 -9.62
CA ILE A 420 -14.66 10.69 -9.49
C ILE A 420 -14.89 9.17 -9.51
N PRO A 421 -15.36 8.54 -8.42
CA PRO A 421 -15.67 7.12 -8.41
C PRO A 421 -16.92 6.80 -9.25
N TYR A 422 -16.99 5.58 -9.79
CA TYR A 422 -18.18 5.02 -10.42
C TYR A 422 -18.23 3.49 -10.29
N LEU A 423 -19.44 2.92 -10.35
CA LEU A 423 -19.64 1.46 -10.46
C LEU A 423 -19.94 1.01 -11.89
N ASN A 424 -20.72 1.81 -12.63
CA ASN A 424 -21.01 1.59 -14.04
C ASN A 424 -20.28 2.65 -14.88
N GLU A 425 -19.66 2.23 -15.99
CA GLU A 425 -18.85 3.09 -16.86
C GLU A 425 -19.65 4.34 -17.31
N PRO A 426 -19.25 5.56 -16.93
CA PRO A 426 -19.94 6.79 -17.30
C PRO A 426 -19.63 7.17 -18.75
N THR A 427 -20.59 7.79 -19.43
CA THR A 427 -20.44 8.43 -20.73
C THR A 427 -20.12 9.91 -20.52
N VAL A 428 -18.87 10.31 -20.77
CA VAL A 428 -18.45 11.72 -20.61
C VAL A 428 -19.07 12.59 -21.71
N LEU A 429 -19.72 13.68 -21.32
CA LEU A 429 -20.38 14.65 -22.20
C LEU A 429 -19.51 15.88 -22.52
N SER A 430 -18.37 16.03 -21.83
CA SER A 430 -17.35 17.06 -22.08
C SER A 430 -16.09 16.50 -22.79
N PRO A 431 -16.13 16.25 -24.11
CA PRO A 431 -15.02 15.61 -24.82
C PRO A 431 -13.77 16.50 -24.93
N ASP A 432 -13.91 17.82 -24.83
CA ASP A 432 -12.80 18.78 -24.90
C ASP A 432 -11.96 18.84 -23.62
N SER A 433 -12.42 18.22 -22.53
CA SER A 433 -11.70 18.14 -21.25
C SER A 433 -10.67 17.01 -21.25
N ASP A 434 -9.52 17.21 -20.61
CA ASP A 434 -8.49 16.17 -20.48
C ASP A 434 -8.87 15.22 -19.33
N TYR A 435 -9.30 13.99 -19.65
CA TYR A 435 -9.69 12.99 -18.64
C TYR A 435 -9.16 11.60 -18.98
N GLN A 436 -9.09 10.72 -17.97
CA GLN A 436 -8.77 9.31 -18.14
C GLN A 436 -9.82 8.45 -17.45
N LEU A 437 -10.26 7.37 -18.11
CA LEU A 437 -11.17 6.38 -17.53
C LEU A 437 -10.35 5.21 -16.96
N GLY A 438 -10.46 5.03 -15.65
CA GLY A 438 -9.94 3.88 -14.91
C GLY A 438 -10.85 2.66 -14.99
N ALA A 439 -10.74 1.74 -14.02
CA ALA A 439 -11.68 0.63 -13.90
C ALA A 439 -12.97 1.04 -13.18
N ASP A 440 -12.82 1.91 -12.18
CA ASP A 440 -13.84 2.33 -11.21
C ASP A 440 -13.77 3.84 -10.89
N VAL A 441 -12.96 4.60 -11.62
CA VAL A 441 -12.76 6.04 -11.42
C VAL A 441 -12.60 6.80 -12.74
N VAL A 442 -13.17 8.00 -12.83
CA VAL A 442 -12.84 9.00 -13.84
C VAL A 442 -11.81 9.95 -13.22
N GLU A 443 -10.66 10.12 -13.87
CA GLU A 443 -9.67 11.13 -13.49
C GLU A 443 -9.75 12.30 -14.46
N TRP A 444 -10.37 13.40 -14.03
CA TRP A 444 -10.41 14.65 -14.79
C TRP A 444 -9.18 15.50 -14.44
N SER A 445 -8.32 15.74 -15.43
CA SER A 445 -7.09 16.51 -15.32
C SER A 445 -7.30 17.93 -15.82
N ILE A 446 -7.40 18.90 -14.92
CA ILE A 446 -7.56 20.32 -15.26
C ILE A 446 -6.18 20.95 -15.55
N GLY A 447 -5.14 20.50 -14.85
CA GLY A 447 -3.78 21.02 -15.01
C GLY A 447 -3.55 22.27 -14.16
N THR A 448 -3.07 23.36 -14.78
CA THR A 448 -2.86 24.63 -14.07
C THR A 448 -4.16 25.44 -14.08
N VAL A 449 -4.59 25.94 -12.91
CA VAL A 449 -5.74 26.83 -12.76
C VAL A 449 -5.26 28.20 -12.27
N ASP A 450 -5.53 29.23 -13.06
CA ASP A 450 -5.20 30.62 -12.82
C ASP A 450 -6.32 31.56 -13.33
N ASP A 451 -6.07 32.87 -13.35
CA ASP A 451 -7.06 33.86 -13.79
C ASP A 451 -7.53 33.68 -15.25
N SER A 452 -6.75 33.00 -16.11
CA SER A 452 -7.09 32.76 -17.51
C SER A 452 -8.12 31.64 -17.70
N ASN A 453 -8.21 30.72 -16.74
CA ASN A 453 -9.15 29.59 -16.71
C ASN A 453 -9.77 29.41 -15.33
N ALA A 454 -10.12 30.54 -14.69
CA ALA A 454 -10.59 30.63 -13.31
C ALA A 454 -11.85 29.82 -13.03
N SER A 455 -12.63 29.45 -14.06
CA SER A 455 -13.72 28.50 -13.92
C SER A 455 -13.76 27.52 -15.07
N GLY A 456 -14.36 26.37 -14.83
CA GLY A 456 -14.55 25.32 -15.83
C GLY A 456 -15.56 24.30 -15.36
N SER A 457 -15.99 23.44 -16.28
CA SER A 457 -16.98 22.41 -16.00
C SER A 457 -16.61 21.07 -16.63
N PHE A 458 -17.13 20.01 -16.03
CA PHE A 458 -17.00 18.64 -16.50
C PHE A 458 -18.33 17.93 -16.32
N GLU A 459 -18.85 17.38 -17.40
CA GLU A 459 -20.16 16.74 -17.43
C GLU A 459 -20.05 15.30 -17.90
N PHE A 460 -20.77 14.41 -17.22
CA PHE A 460 -20.91 13.01 -17.63
C PHE A 460 -22.31 12.47 -17.31
N GLU A 461 -22.70 11.44 -18.04
CA GLU A 461 -23.94 10.70 -17.84
C GLU A 461 -23.64 9.26 -17.42
N ALA A 462 -24.33 8.75 -16.41
CA ALA A 462 -24.15 7.38 -15.93
C ALA A 462 -25.49 6.74 -15.54
N THR A 463 -25.65 5.44 -15.83
CA THR A 463 -26.79 4.65 -15.37
C THR A 463 -26.44 4.04 -14.03
N THR A 464 -27.13 4.48 -12.98
CA THR A 464 -27.00 3.95 -11.61
C THR A 464 -28.34 4.01 -10.90
N ASP A 465 -28.48 3.23 -9.82
CA ASP A 465 -29.65 3.26 -8.95
C ASP A 465 -29.62 4.45 -7.97
N ASP A 466 -28.42 4.95 -7.61
CA ASP A 466 -28.19 5.97 -6.56
C ASP A 466 -27.00 6.88 -6.91
N ASP A 467 -27.15 8.21 -6.74
CA ASP A 467 -26.09 9.18 -7.01
C ASP A 467 -24.97 9.18 -5.94
N SER A 468 -25.20 8.53 -4.79
CA SER A 468 -24.18 8.36 -3.76
C SER A 468 -22.92 7.64 -4.25
N GLU A 469 -23.02 6.88 -5.34
CA GLU A 469 -21.92 6.15 -5.96
C GLU A 469 -20.81 7.05 -6.54
N PHE A 470 -21.13 8.31 -6.87
CA PHE A 470 -20.16 9.26 -7.41
C PHE A 470 -19.36 9.99 -6.32
N PHE A 471 -19.59 9.66 -5.05
CA PHE A 471 -18.99 10.32 -3.89
C PHE A 471 -18.30 9.31 -2.95
N PRO A 472 -17.23 9.71 -2.24
CA PRO A 472 -16.62 11.04 -2.26
C PRO A 472 -15.75 11.27 -3.49
N MET A 473 -15.97 12.40 -4.17
CA MET A 473 -15.01 12.92 -5.16
C MET A 473 -13.79 13.45 -4.43
N SER A 474 -12.61 13.25 -4.99
CA SER A 474 -11.33 13.71 -4.42
C SER A 474 -10.66 14.71 -5.35
N VAL A 475 -10.16 15.81 -4.80
CA VAL A 475 -9.40 16.82 -5.56
C VAL A 475 -7.99 16.88 -5.02
N LYS A 476 -7.00 16.85 -5.92
CA LYS A 476 -5.58 17.06 -5.61
C LYS A 476 -5.04 18.22 -6.44
N PHE A 477 -4.16 19.02 -5.85
CA PHE A 477 -3.46 20.11 -6.52
C PHE A 477 -2.20 20.49 -5.73
N ASP A 478 -1.30 21.21 -6.39
CA ASP A 478 -0.06 21.74 -5.82
C ASP A 478 -0.07 23.27 -5.79
N LEU A 479 0.44 23.84 -4.70
CA LEU A 479 0.66 25.29 -4.56
C LEU A 479 2.14 25.64 -4.73
N ALA A 480 2.42 26.72 -5.45
CA ALA A 480 3.78 27.22 -5.63
C ALA A 480 4.35 27.82 -4.33
N LYS A 481 3.48 28.38 -3.48
CA LYS A 481 3.84 29.00 -2.21
C LYS A 481 2.99 28.41 -1.08
N PRO A 482 3.51 28.37 0.17
CA PRO A 482 2.70 28.05 1.33
C PRO A 482 1.46 28.95 1.42
N PHE A 483 0.33 28.35 1.72
CA PHE A 483 -0.96 28.97 1.98
C PHE A 483 -0.94 29.80 3.26
N VAL A 484 -0.30 29.31 4.33
CA VAL A 484 0.08 30.19 5.46
C VAL A 484 1.42 30.82 5.13
N ALA A 485 1.47 32.16 5.07
CA ALA A 485 2.67 32.91 4.74
C ALA A 485 3.80 32.66 5.76
N VAL A 486 4.63 31.67 5.45
CA VAL A 486 5.82 31.26 6.18
C VAL A 486 6.97 31.15 5.20
N ASP A 487 7.98 31.99 5.34
CA ASP A 487 9.20 31.92 4.55
C ASP A 487 10.42 32.37 5.37
N VAL A 488 11.61 31.94 4.96
CA VAL A 488 12.88 32.39 5.55
C VAL A 488 13.37 33.61 4.78
N VAL A 489 13.61 34.69 5.52
CA VAL A 489 14.04 35.98 4.97
C VAL A 489 15.57 36.05 4.92
N SER A 490 16.21 35.73 6.05
CA SER A 490 17.67 35.78 6.19
C SER A 490 18.17 34.77 7.22
N ALA A 491 19.45 34.45 7.13
CA ALA A 491 20.16 33.59 8.07
C ALA A 491 21.43 34.30 8.56
N THR A 492 21.66 34.38 9.87
CA THR A 492 22.77 35.15 10.47
C THR A 492 23.55 34.31 11.47
N LEU A 493 24.89 34.36 11.41
CA LEU A 493 25.76 33.70 12.37
C LEU A 493 25.86 34.49 13.68
N LEU A 494 25.56 33.84 14.80
CA LEU A 494 25.51 34.50 16.11
C LEU A 494 26.88 34.97 16.63
N GLU A 495 27.98 34.35 16.20
CA GLU A 495 29.32 34.70 16.69
C GLU A 495 29.94 35.88 15.94
N GLN A 496 29.52 36.13 14.69
CA GLN A 496 30.12 37.11 13.79
C GLN A 496 29.14 38.22 13.37
N ASP A 497 27.85 38.06 13.67
CA ASP A 497 26.76 38.93 13.18
C ASP A 497 26.80 39.10 11.66
N GLU A 498 27.21 38.03 10.96
CA GLU A 498 27.37 37.98 9.51
C GLU A 498 26.19 37.23 8.89
N GLU A 499 25.57 37.83 7.88
CA GLU A 499 24.51 37.19 7.10
C GLU A 499 25.12 36.14 6.16
N VAL A 500 24.52 34.96 6.14
CA VAL A 500 25.01 33.81 5.37
C VAL A 500 23.94 33.35 4.38
N ASN A 501 24.40 32.93 3.21
CA ASN A 501 23.52 32.38 2.18
C ASN A 501 22.93 31.04 2.64
N PHE A 502 21.67 30.80 2.28
CA PHE A 502 20.97 29.55 2.50
C PHE A 502 20.16 29.20 1.24
N GLU A 503 19.90 27.92 1.04
CA GLU A 503 19.18 27.43 -0.13
C GLU A 503 17.76 26.97 0.22
N LYS A 504 16.77 27.56 -0.44
CA LYS A 504 15.36 27.15 -0.36
C LYS A 504 15.15 25.98 -1.31
N THR A 505 15.02 24.82 -0.73
CA THR A 505 15.13 23.56 -1.45
C THR A 505 13.74 22.93 -1.60
N ARG A 506 13.28 22.66 -2.84
CA ARG A 506 12.18 21.69 -3.10
C ARG A 506 12.71 20.24 -3.23
N THR A 507 13.99 20.10 -3.59
CA THR A 507 14.91 18.97 -3.30
C THR A 507 16.34 19.46 -3.59
N ASP A 508 17.36 19.10 -2.78
CA ASP A 508 18.74 19.65 -2.85
C ASP A 508 19.62 18.85 -3.83
N GLN A 509 19.04 17.86 -4.50
CA GLN A 509 19.80 16.81 -5.19
C GLN A 509 19.80 16.96 -6.71
N TYR A 510 18.74 17.50 -7.30
CA TYR A 510 18.60 17.62 -8.76
C TYR A 510 17.96 18.95 -9.14
N LYS A 511 18.43 19.51 -10.25
CA LYS A 511 17.86 20.70 -10.89
C LYS A 511 17.56 20.38 -12.34
N ILE A 512 16.35 20.72 -12.80
CA ILE A 512 16.03 20.67 -14.22
C ILE A 512 16.70 21.86 -14.88
N VAL A 513 17.68 21.59 -15.75
CA VAL A 513 18.49 22.61 -16.45
C VAL A 513 18.22 22.64 -17.95
N ALA A 514 17.63 21.56 -18.49
CA ALA A 514 17.26 21.47 -19.89
C ALA A 514 16.03 20.58 -20.09
N LEU A 515 15.28 20.86 -21.15
CA LEU A 515 14.13 20.09 -21.59
C LEU A 515 14.23 19.85 -23.10
N GLN A 516 14.14 18.59 -23.52
CA GLN A 516 14.09 18.19 -24.93
C GLN A 516 12.73 17.59 -25.25
N ASN A 517 12.18 17.93 -26.42
CA ASN A 517 10.96 17.31 -26.95
C ASN A 517 11.13 17.02 -28.45
N SER A 518 10.10 16.48 -29.10
CA SER A 518 10.10 16.11 -30.54
C SER A 518 10.39 17.28 -31.50
N SER A 519 10.23 18.51 -31.03
CA SER A 519 10.65 19.75 -31.68
C SER A 519 10.93 20.83 -30.64
N LEU A 520 11.61 21.91 -31.04
CA LEU A 520 11.85 23.05 -30.17
C LEU A 520 10.52 23.68 -29.70
N GLU A 521 9.56 23.86 -30.62
CA GLU A 521 8.23 24.39 -30.31
C GLU A 521 7.49 23.49 -29.29
N ALA A 522 7.60 22.17 -29.41
CA ALA A 522 7.00 21.25 -28.44
C ALA A 522 7.70 21.31 -27.07
N ALA A 523 9.02 21.58 -27.04
CA ALA A 523 9.76 21.79 -25.81
C ALA A 523 9.37 23.11 -25.14
N GLU A 524 9.16 24.19 -25.90
CA GLU A 524 8.67 25.47 -25.39
C GLU A 524 7.25 25.36 -24.82
N LYS A 525 6.34 24.69 -25.54
CA LYS A 525 4.98 24.42 -25.03
C LYS A 525 4.99 23.59 -23.75
N ALA A 526 5.84 22.56 -23.69
CA ALA A 526 5.99 21.75 -22.47
C ALA A 526 6.58 22.58 -21.32
N ALA A 527 7.61 23.40 -21.58
CA ALA A 527 8.19 24.28 -20.57
C ALA A 527 7.16 25.26 -20.02
N ALA A 528 6.32 25.86 -20.87
CA ALA A 528 5.22 26.72 -20.44
C ALA A 528 4.18 25.93 -19.62
N LYS A 529 3.74 24.76 -20.10
CA LYS A 529 2.76 23.91 -19.40
C LYS A 529 3.21 23.54 -17.98
N TYR A 530 4.50 23.28 -17.79
CA TYR A 530 5.07 22.86 -16.51
C TYR A 530 5.74 23.99 -15.72
N ASN A 531 5.50 25.26 -16.09
CA ASN A 531 6.07 26.45 -15.43
C ASN A 531 7.61 26.41 -15.30
N LEU A 532 8.29 25.86 -16.31
CA LEU A 532 9.74 25.84 -16.45
C LEU A 532 10.26 27.08 -17.22
N SER A 533 9.45 28.13 -17.26
CA SER A 533 9.67 29.38 -18.01
C SER A 533 10.14 30.55 -17.14
N ASP A 534 10.10 30.43 -15.81
CA ASP A 534 10.52 31.51 -14.90
C ASP A 534 12.01 31.84 -15.05
N GLU A 535 12.32 33.13 -15.19
CA GLU A 535 13.66 33.66 -15.49
C GLU A 535 14.73 33.32 -14.43
N ALA A 536 14.31 32.90 -13.22
CA ALA A 536 15.22 32.42 -12.17
C ALA A 536 15.72 30.98 -12.39
N ALA A 537 15.06 30.20 -13.23
CA ALA A 537 15.45 28.85 -13.63
C ALA A 537 15.64 28.82 -15.15
N ALA A 538 16.84 29.18 -15.62
CA ALA A 538 17.22 29.14 -17.03
C ALA A 538 17.23 27.68 -17.58
N VAL A 539 16.05 27.09 -17.78
CA VAL A 539 15.89 25.76 -18.38
C VAL A 539 16.06 25.90 -19.90
N ALA A 540 17.14 25.35 -20.45
CA ALA A 540 17.35 25.32 -21.89
C ALA A 540 16.30 24.45 -22.60
N ARG A 541 15.91 24.81 -23.82
CA ARG A 541 14.92 24.06 -24.61
C ARG A 541 15.57 23.54 -25.89
N TYR A 542 15.35 22.27 -26.19
CA TYR A 542 15.95 21.60 -27.34
C TYR A 542 14.92 20.81 -28.14
N GLY A 543 15.06 20.81 -29.46
CA GLY A 543 14.24 19.99 -30.36
C GLY A 543 14.89 18.67 -30.76
N ASP A 544 16.13 18.44 -30.35
CA ASP A 544 16.95 17.29 -30.72
C ASP A 544 17.89 16.88 -29.59
N ILE A 545 18.26 15.59 -29.58
CA ILE A 545 19.13 15.01 -28.57
C ILE A 545 20.57 15.54 -28.68
N ASP A 546 21.07 15.80 -29.89
CA ASP A 546 22.44 16.25 -30.12
C ASP A 546 22.74 17.58 -29.42
N SER A 547 21.78 18.50 -29.43
CA SER A 547 21.88 19.79 -28.74
C SER A 547 21.82 19.62 -27.22
N LEU A 548 20.92 18.76 -26.72
CA LEU A 548 20.78 18.48 -25.29
C LEU A 548 22.07 17.89 -24.70
N VAL A 549 22.65 16.88 -25.34
CA VAL A 549 23.83 16.18 -24.78
C VAL A 549 25.12 16.99 -24.89
N LYS A 550 25.15 18.02 -25.74
CA LYS A 550 26.27 18.97 -25.86
C LYS A 550 26.19 20.11 -24.84
N ASP A 551 25.06 20.28 -24.15
CA ASP A 551 24.93 21.29 -23.10
C ASP A 551 25.88 20.96 -21.93
N PRO A 552 26.82 21.86 -21.58
CA PRO A 552 27.72 21.65 -20.45
C PRO A 552 27.01 21.68 -19.09
N ASN A 553 25.78 22.20 -19.01
CA ASN A 553 25.01 22.26 -17.77
C ASN A 553 24.24 20.96 -17.48
N VAL A 554 24.14 20.04 -18.44
CA VAL A 554 23.43 18.76 -18.28
C VAL A 554 24.39 17.70 -17.76
N ASP A 555 24.20 17.24 -16.52
CA ASP A 555 25.00 16.14 -15.94
C ASP A 555 24.39 14.76 -16.19
N VAL A 556 23.06 14.69 -16.09
CA VAL A 556 22.26 13.47 -16.20
C VAL A 556 21.17 13.68 -17.26
N VAL A 557 20.97 12.71 -18.15
CA VAL A 557 19.87 12.70 -19.12
C VAL A 557 18.79 11.72 -18.67
N ALA A 558 17.57 12.20 -18.47
CA ALA A 558 16.41 11.37 -18.15
C ALA A 558 15.58 11.08 -19.41
N VAL A 559 15.49 9.81 -19.81
CA VAL A 559 14.75 9.35 -20.98
C VAL A 559 13.44 8.69 -20.54
N ALA A 560 12.35 9.47 -20.56
CA ALA A 560 11.00 9.05 -20.18
C ALA A 560 10.02 9.16 -21.36
N VAL A 561 10.43 8.66 -22.54
CA VAL A 561 9.61 8.67 -23.77
C VAL A 561 9.10 7.27 -24.12
N LYS A 562 8.34 7.14 -25.22
CA LYS A 562 7.90 5.84 -25.73
C LYS A 562 9.11 4.95 -26.09
N VAL A 563 9.04 3.67 -25.73
CA VAL A 563 10.13 2.67 -25.85
C VAL A 563 10.83 2.63 -27.22
N PRO A 564 10.12 2.72 -28.37
CA PRO A 564 10.79 2.70 -29.68
C PRO A 564 11.83 3.80 -29.89
N TYR A 565 11.76 4.88 -29.10
CA TYR A 565 12.68 6.00 -29.18
C TYR A 565 13.82 5.93 -28.17
N HIS A 566 13.85 4.92 -27.28
CA HIS A 566 14.87 4.85 -26.23
C HIS A 566 16.28 4.72 -26.80
N TYR A 567 16.52 3.75 -27.68
CA TYR A 567 17.86 3.51 -28.22
C TYR A 567 18.47 4.75 -28.88
N GLN A 568 17.70 5.46 -29.71
CA GLN A 568 18.17 6.67 -30.41
C GLN A 568 18.41 7.87 -29.49
N LEU A 569 17.88 7.89 -28.27
CA LEU A 569 18.08 8.97 -27.30
C LEU A 569 19.15 8.62 -26.26
N VAL A 570 19.17 7.36 -25.81
CA VAL A 570 20.11 6.87 -24.80
C VAL A 570 21.51 6.76 -25.37
N LYS A 571 21.67 6.22 -26.59
CA LYS A 571 23.00 6.02 -27.18
C LYS A 571 23.81 7.34 -27.31
N PRO A 572 23.26 8.44 -27.88
CA PRO A 572 23.98 9.72 -27.91
C PRO A 572 24.32 10.27 -26.53
N ALA A 573 23.45 10.10 -25.53
CA ALA A 573 23.72 10.55 -24.15
C ALA A 573 24.91 9.80 -23.53
N LEU A 574 24.98 8.48 -23.73
CA LEU A 574 26.12 7.66 -23.30
C LEU A 574 27.41 8.03 -24.06
N GLU A 575 27.34 8.24 -25.37
CA GLU A 575 28.50 8.66 -26.19
C GLU A 575 29.04 10.03 -25.76
N ALA A 576 28.16 10.93 -25.33
CA ALA A 576 28.49 12.22 -24.73
C ALA A 576 28.96 12.13 -23.27
N LYS A 577 29.06 10.92 -22.71
CA LYS A 577 29.48 10.63 -21.32
C LYS A 577 28.60 11.29 -20.26
N LYS A 578 27.30 11.42 -20.53
CA LYS A 578 26.32 11.83 -19.53
C LYS A 578 25.89 10.62 -18.70
N ASP A 579 25.60 10.83 -17.43
CA ASP A 579 24.86 9.83 -16.65
C ASP A 579 23.45 9.70 -17.24
N VAL A 580 22.83 8.51 -17.17
CA VAL A 580 21.54 8.29 -17.85
C VAL A 580 20.53 7.58 -16.95
N PHE A 581 19.34 8.15 -16.86
CA PHE A 581 18.13 7.47 -16.44
C PHE A 581 17.29 7.08 -17.67
N VAL A 582 16.75 5.86 -17.69
CA VAL A 582 15.82 5.40 -18.74
C VAL A 582 14.64 4.72 -18.10
N GLU A 583 13.42 5.13 -18.46
CA GLU A 583 12.21 4.39 -18.06
C GLU A 583 12.25 2.95 -18.60
N TRP A 584 11.64 2.01 -17.88
CA TRP A 584 11.60 0.62 -18.34
C TRP A 584 10.57 0.44 -19.48
N PRO A 585 10.84 -0.42 -20.49
CA PRO A 585 12.06 -1.19 -20.76
C PRO A 585 13.24 -0.38 -21.28
N LEU A 586 14.48 -0.77 -20.93
CA LEU A 586 15.72 -0.08 -21.36
C LEU A 586 15.83 0.15 -22.89
N ALA A 587 15.30 -0.78 -23.68
CA ALA A 587 15.33 -0.76 -25.13
C ALA A 587 14.19 -1.61 -25.70
N ALA A 588 13.99 -1.60 -27.02
CA ALA A 588 12.91 -2.37 -27.64
C ALA A 588 13.18 -3.89 -27.65
N ASN A 589 14.46 -4.30 -27.62
CA ASN A 589 14.88 -5.70 -27.70
C ASN A 589 16.22 -5.95 -26.99
N LEU A 590 16.56 -7.24 -26.81
CA LEU A 590 17.79 -7.67 -26.13
C LEU A 590 19.06 -7.12 -26.79
N LYS A 591 19.15 -7.13 -28.12
CA LYS A 591 20.35 -6.68 -28.84
C LYS A 591 20.66 -5.22 -28.55
N GLU A 592 19.64 -4.35 -28.58
CA GLU A 592 19.80 -2.94 -28.22
C GLU A 592 20.19 -2.78 -26.76
N ALA A 593 19.56 -3.52 -25.84
CA ALA A 593 19.88 -3.47 -24.41
C ALA A 593 21.33 -3.91 -24.13
N GLU A 594 21.84 -4.93 -24.82
CA GLU A 594 23.24 -5.38 -24.75
C GLU A 594 24.19 -4.28 -25.20
N GLU A 595 23.90 -3.63 -26.32
CA GLU A 595 24.74 -2.55 -26.85
C GLU A 595 24.78 -1.35 -25.89
N LEU A 596 23.62 -0.88 -25.41
CA LEU A 596 23.53 0.26 -24.49
C LEU A 596 24.24 -0.03 -23.16
N THR A 597 24.07 -1.24 -22.61
CA THR A 597 24.73 -1.66 -21.37
C THR A 597 26.26 -1.74 -21.54
N ALA A 598 26.73 -2.33 -22.64
CA ALA A 598 28.16 -2.40 -22.94
C ALA A 598 28.76 -1.00 -23.15
N LEU A 599 28.05 -0.12 -23.85
CA LEU A 599 28.47 1.26 -24.08
C LEU A 599 28.56 2.04 -22.76
N ALA A 600 27.52 2.00 -21.92
CA ALA A 600 27.52 2.67 -20.61
C ALA A 600 28.72 2.25 -19.75
N LYS A 601 29.00 0.94 -19.70
CA LYS A 601 30.16 0.39 -19.00
C LYS A 601 31.48 0.87 -19.59
N SER A 602 31.61 0.92 -20.92
CA SER A 602 32.83 1.39 -21.60
C SER A 602 33.11 2.88 -21.37
N GLN A 603 32.05 3.68 -21.22
CA GLN A 603 32.13 5.12 -20.97
C GLN A 603 32.25 5.46 -19.47
N GLN A 604 32.08 4.46 -18.59
CA GLN A 604 32.14 4.60 -17.13
C GLN A 604 31.14 5.63 -16.57
N VAL A 605 29.95 5.70 -17.18
CA VAL A 605 28.86 6.57 -16.72
C VAL A 605 27.93 5.84 -15.76
N ARG A 606 27.29 6.57 -14.84
CA ARG A 606 26.28 5.98 -13.95
C ARG A 606 24.97 5.81 -14.70
N THR A 607 24.28 4.72 -14.40
CA THR A 607 22.99 4.40 -15.04
C THR A 607 21.92 4.13 -13.98
N LEU A 608 20.69 4.52 -14.31
CA LEU A 608 19.48 4.20 -13.56
C LEU A 608 18.41 3.74 -14.54
N VAL A 609 17.70 2.65 -14.23
CA VAL A 609 16.56 2.17 -15.02
C VAL A 609 15.28 2.25 -14.20
N GLY A 610 14.16 2.56 -14.85
CA GLY A 610 12.81 2.58 -14.29
C GLY A 610 12.29 1.18 -13.93
N LEU A 611 13.01 0.41 -13.12
CA LEU A 611 12.50 -0.83 -12.49
C LEU A 611 12.05 -0.51 -11.05
N GLN A 612 11.14 0.45 -10.93
CA GLN A 612 10.79 1.09 -9.65
C GLN A 612 9.98 0.19 -8.70
N ALA A 613 9.48 -0.97 -9.14
CA ALA A 613 8.88 -1.97 -8.25
C ALA A 613 9.84 -2.44 -7.15
N ARG A 614 11.17 -2.37 -7.37
CA ARG A 614 12.18 -2.68 -6.34
C ARG A 614 12.22 -1.66 -5.20
N GLN A 615 11.71 -0.44 -5.42
CA GLN A 615 11.62 0.61 -4.41
C GLN A 615 10.35 0.52 -3.55
N ASN A 616 9.35 -0.20 -4.05
CA ASN A 616 8.06 -0.38 -3.41
C ASN A 616 8.23 -0.94 -1.98
N PRO A 617 7.76 -0.24 -0.93
CA PRO A 617 7.90 -0.68 0.46
C PRO A 617 7.36 -2.07 0.74
N SER A 618 6.24 -2.48 0.11
CA SER A 618 5.67 -3.83 0.26
C SER A 618 6.61 -4.89 -0.31
N ILE A 619 7.21 -4.62 -1.47
CA ILE A 619 8.15 -5.52 -2.15
C ILE A 619 9.47 -5.60 -1.38
N ARG A 620 9.99 -4.46 -0.91
CA ARG A 620 11.18 -4.40 -0.05
C ARG A 620 10.96 -5.17 1.25
N LYS A 621 9.79 -5.03 1.88
CA LYS A 621 9.46 -5.74 3.11
C LYS A 621 9.29 -7.24 2.87
N ALA A 622 8.64 -7.66 1.79
CA ALA A 622 8.57 -9.06 1.40
C ALA A 622 9.97 -9.67 1.20
N ARG A 623 10.86 -8.95 0.50
CA ARG A 623 12.27 -9.35 0.32
C ARG A 623 13.01 -9.46 1.64
N GLU A 624 12.81 -8.50 2.55
CA GLU A 624 13.42 -8.52 3.88
C GLU A 624 13.02 -9.78 4.65
N LEU A 625 11.73 -10.14 4.66
CA LEU A 625 11.22 -11.34 5.34
C LEU A 625 11.78 -12.64 4.73
N VAL A 626 11.86 -12.72 3.41
CA VAL A 626 12.49 -13.86 2.72
C VAL A 626 13.98 -13.94 3.08
N LYS A 627 14.72 -12.83 2.98
CA LYS A 627 16.15 -12.78 3.27
C LYS A 627 16.48 -13.09 4.73
N ASN A 628 15.64 -12.67 5.66
CA ASN A 628 15.79 -12.95 7.09
C ASN A 628 15.44 -14.40 7.46
N GLY A 629 14.95 -15.20 6.50
CA GLY A 629 14.65 -16.62 6.69
C GLY A 629 13.32 -16.88 7.42
N GLU A 630 12.45 -15.87 7.52
CA GLU A 630 11.12 -15.98 8.14
C GLU A 630 10.23 -16.99 7.42
N LEU A 631 10.39 -17.12 6.10
CA LEU A 631 9.70 -18.13 5.27
C LEU A 631 10.46 -19.46 5.21
N GLY A 632 11.71 -19.52 5.68
CA GLY A 632 12.59 -20.67 5.48
C GLY A 632 12.90 -20.92 4.00
N GLN A 633 12.95 -22.19 3.59
CA GLN A 633 13.09 -22.54 2.16
C GLN A 633 11.79 -22.22 1.41
N ILE A 634 11.91 -21.54 0.27
CA ILE A 634 10.78 -21.28 -0.64
C ILE A 634 10.40 -22.59 -1.33
N LEU A 635 9.10 -22.93 -1.26
CA LEU A 635 8.53 -24.14 -1.85
C LEU A 635 7.85 -23.82 -3.17
N SER A 636 7.04 -22.77 -3.18
CA SER A 636 6.33 -22.31 -4.37
C SER A 636 6.01 -20.83 -4.32
N THR A 637 5.84 -20.22 -5.48
CA THR A 637 5.25 -18.88 -5.60
C THR A 637 4.33 -18.81 -6.81
N THR A 638 3.20 -18.13 -6.65
CA THR A 638 2.21 -17.95 -7.71
C THR A 638 1.84 -16.48 -7.81
N LEU A 639 2.05 -15.89 -8.98
CA LEU A 639 1.65 -14.51 -9.29
C LEU A 639 0.58 -14.54 -10.38
N VAL A 640 -0.56 -13.91 -10.12
CA VAL A 640 -1.64 -13.71 -11.09
C VAL A 640 -1.99 -12.23 -11.14
N ALA A 641 -1.89 -11.63 -12.32
CA ALA A 641 -2.17 -10.21 -12.48
C ALA A 641 -2.76 -9.84 -13.85
N HIS A 642 -3.27 -8.61 -13.94
CA HIS A 642 -3.96 -8.07 -15.10
C HIS A 642 -3.29 -6.79 -15.60
N GLY A 643 -3.18 -6.64 -16.92
CA GLY A 643 -2.41 -5.58 -17.57
C GLY A 643 -3.07 -4.22 -17.67
N GLY A 644 -4.24 -3.99 -17.06
CA GLY A 644 -4.95 -2.70 -17.12
C GLY A 644 -5.18 -2.23 -18.56
N LEU A 645 -4.44 -1.22 -18.99
CA LEU A 645 -4.54 -0.58 -20.31
C LEU A 645 -4.25 -1.52 -21.50
N PHE A 646 -3.66 -2.71 -21.26
CA PHE A 646 -3.41 -3.72 -22.30
C PHE A 646 -4.64 -4.60 -22.59
N GLY A 647 -5.85 -4.01 -22.58
CA GLY A 647 -7.13 -4.68 -22.74
C GLY A 647 -7.67 -4.74 -24.18
N ALA A 648 -8.98 -4.95 -24.30
CA ALA A 648 -9.69 -4.95 -25.60
C ALA A 648 -9.89 -3.52 -26.15
N LYS A 649 -10.05 -2.55 -25.26
CA LYS A 649 -10.02 -1.11 -25.55
C LYS A 649 -8.66 -0.56 -25.13
N VAL A 650 -8.01 0.23 -25.98
CA VAL A 650 -6.70 0.84 -25.72
C VAL A 650 -6.77 2.33 -26.08
N PRO A 651 -6.33 3.26 -25.20
CA PRO A 651 -6.25 4.68 -25.56
C PRO A 651 -5.30 4.93 -26.74
N SER A 652 -5.60 5.90 -27.60
CA SER A 652 -4.79 6.23 -28.78
C SER A 652 -3.32 6.55 -28.43
N VAL A 653 -3.09 7.16 -27.27
CA VAL A 653 -1.74 7.45 -26.75
C VAL A 653 -0.89 6.20 -26.50
N PHE A 654 -1.54 5.05 -26.26
CA PHE A 654 -0.93 3.73 -26.00
C PHE A 654 -0.94 2.79 -27.22
N GLU A 655 -1.39 3.24 -28.39
CA GLU A 655 -1.40 2.42 -29.61
C GLU A 655 -0.02 1.86 -29.99
N TYR A 656 1.06 2.57 -29.63
CA TYR A 656 2.43 2.09 -29.84
C TYR A 656 2.73 0.77 -29.11
N GLY A 657 1.91 0.33 -28.15
CA GLY A 657 2.05 -0.95 -27.47
C GLY A 657 1.40 -2.15 -28.17
N LEU A 658 0.71 -1.93 -29.30
CA LEU A 658 0.07 -3.00 -30.08
C LEU A 658 1.05 -3.77 -30.98
N PRO A 659 2.03 -3.12 -31.63
CA PRO A 659 3.05 -3.83 -32.41
C PRO A 659 4.12 -4.46 -31.51
N ILE A 660 4.42 -5.75 -31.70
CA ILE A 660 5.41 -6.48 -30.89
C ILE A 660 6.83 -5.92 -31.03
N GLU A 661 7.18 -5.45 -32.23
CA GLU A 661 8.48 -4.89 -32.59
C GLU A 661 8.84 -3.60 -31.84
N ASN A 662 7.84 -2.91 -31.29
CA ASN A 662 8.04 -1.69 -30.51
C ASN A 662 8.61 -1.96 -29.11
N GLY A 663 8.68 -3.23 -28.68
CA GLY A 663 9.21 -3.61 -27.37
C GLY A 663 8.40 -3.14 -26.17
N ALA A 664 7.24 -2.50 -26.39
CA ALA A 664 6.30 -2.07 -25.38
C ALA A 664 5.03 -2.93 -25.47
N ASN A 665 4.79 -3.83 -24.53
CA ASN A 665 3.61 -4.70 -24.55
C ASN A 665 3.30 -5.27 -23.16
N LEU A 666 2.26 -6.11 -23.06
CA LEU A 666 1.84 -6.75 -21.81
C LEU A 666 2.99 -7.53 -21.14
N LEU A 667 3.81 -8.24 -21.91
CA LEU A 667 4.94 -9.00 -21.38
C LEU A 667 6.05 -8.05 -20.92
N THR A 668 6.44 -7.08 -21.74
CA THR A 668 7.61 -6.26 -21.46
C THR A 668 7.36 -5.21 -20.40
N ILE A 669 6.14 -4.66 -20.28
CA ILE A 669 5.83 -3.59 -19.32
C ILE A 669 5.27 -4.16 -18.00
N PRO A 670 3.96 -4.46 -17.84
CA PRO A 670 3.44 -4.82 -16.53
C PRO A 670 3.93 -6.19 -16.05
N ALA A 671 3.96 -7.21 -16.92
CA ALA A 671 4.51 -8.51 -16.54
C ALA A 671 6.02 -8.42 -16.28
N GLY A 672 6.75 -7.62 -17.06
CA GLY A 672 8.18 -7.37 -16.87
C GLY A 672 8.49 -6.80 -15.48
N HIS A 673 7.78 -5.74 -15.08
CA HIS A 673 7.91 -5.18 -13.73
C HIS A 673 7.53 -6.18 -12.63
N ALA A 674 6.45 -6.94 -12.81
CA ALA A 674 6.00 -7.90 -11.80
C ALA A 674 6.95 -9.10 -11.66
N ILE A 675 7.51 -9.60 -12.75
CA ILE A 675 8.50 -10.68 -12.71
C ILE A 675 9.85 -10.17 -12.18
N ASP A 676 10.23 -8.92 -12.47
CA ASP A 676 11.37 -8.27 -11.82
C ASP A 676 11.17 -8.19 -10.30
N ALA A 677 10.01 -7.74 -9.84
CA ALA A 677 9.68 -7.72 -8.41
C ALA A 677 9.73 -9.13 -7.79
N LEU A 678 9.22 -10.14 -8.51
CA LEU A 678 9.28 -11.54 -8.09
C LEU A 678 10.71 -12.01 -7.91
N THR A 679 11.53 -11.87 -8.95
CA THR A 679 12.92 -12.34 -8.94
C THR A 679 13.79 -11.57 -7.93
N TYR A 680 13.48 -10.30 -7.69
CA TYR A 680 14.09 -9.49 -6.63
C TYR A 680 13.81 -10.02 -5.21
N VAL A 681 12.61 -10.58 -4.97
CA VAL A 681 12.19 -11.11 -3.65
C VAL A 681 12.64 -12.56 -3.45
N VAL A 682 12.37 -13.46 -4.40
CA VAL A 682 12.55 -14.92 -4.22
C VAL A 682 13.76 -15.50 -4.94
N GLY A 683 14.48 -14.68 -5.72
CA GLY A 683 15.61 -15.10 -6.54
C GLY A 683 15.21 -15.38 -7.98
N GLU A 684 16.23 -15.58 -8.82
CA GLU A 684 16.06 -15.74 -10.26
C GLU A 684 15.51 -17.12 -10.64
N PHE A 685 14.98 -17.21 -11.87
CA PHE A 685 14.68 -18.50 -12.47
C PHE A 685 15.97 -19.19 -12.91
N LYS A 686 16.20 -20.40 -12.43
CA LYS A 686 17.24 -21.30 -12.96
C LYS A 686 16.92 -21.69 -14.40
N ASP A 687 15.66 -22.07 -14.62
CA ASP A 687 15.09 -22.41 -15.92
C ASP A 687 13.59 -22.09 -15.91
N LEU A 688 13.06 -21.64 -17.05
CA LEU A 688 11.66 -21.31 -17.24
C LEU A 688 11.07 -21.95 -18.51
N GLN A 689 9.77 -22.13 -18.50
CA GLN A 689 8.96 -22.47 -19.66
C GLN A 689 7.83 -21.45 -19.79
N ALA A 690 7.51 -21.03 -21.00
CA ALA A 690 6.47 -20.03 -21.24
C ALA A 690 5.50 -20.42 -22.36
N THR A 691 4.26 -19.96 -22.20
CA THR A 691 3.24 -19.93 -23.25
C THR A 691 2.72 -18.51 -23.35
N LEU A 692 2.82 -17.94 -24.53
CA LEU A 692 2.30 -16.62 -24.88
C LEU A 692 1.22 -16.78 -25.95
N ALA A 693 0.18 -15.96 -25.88
CA ALA A 693 -0.86 -15.96 -26.90
C ALA A 693 -1.29 -14.53 -27.23
N ASN A 694 -1.63 -14.31 -28.50
CA ASN A 694 -2.41 -13.16 -28.94
C ASN A 694 -3.81 -13.66 -29.29
N LEU A 695 -4.72 -13.61 -28.31
CA LEU A 695 -6.10 -14.05 -28.47
C LEU A 695 -7.03 -12.93 -28.93
N ARG A 696 -6.52 -11.70 -29.04
CA ARG A 696 -7.21 -10.51 -29.57
C ARG A 696 -6.33 -9.86 -30.64
N PRO A 697 -6.29 -10.42 -31.87
CA PRO A 697 -5.45 -9.89 -32.96
C PRO A 697 -5.94 -8.54 -33.50
N GLU A 698 -7.10 -8.07 -33.05
CA GLU A 698 -7.64 -6.74 -33.33
C GLU A 698 -7.94 -6.06 -31.98
N ALA A 699 -7.46 -4.82 -31.82
CA ALA A 699 -7.73 -3.98 -30.66
C ALA A 699 -8.58 -2.77 -31.05
N THR A 700 -9.48 -2.36 -30.15
CA THR A 700 -10.26 -1.14 -30.30
C THR A 700 -9.46 0.02 -29.73
N VAL A 701 -8.96 0.90 -30.60
CA VAL A 701 -8.26 2.11 -30.20
C VAL A 701 -9.26 3.25 -30.04
N VAL A 702 -9.23 3.90 -28.88
CA VAL A 702 -10.12 5.02 -28.54
C VAL A 702 -9.28 6.29 -28.41
N ASP A 703 -9.54 7.28 -29.24
CA ASP A 703 -9.01 8.61 -29.03
C ASP A 703 -9.81 9.32 -27.95
N VAL A 704 -9.16 9.63 -26.83
CA VAL A 704 -9.85 10.19 -25.66
C VAL A 704 -10.30 11.64 -25.91
N LYS A 705 -9.63 12.36 -26.81
CA LYS A 705 -9.94 13.77 -27.11
C LYS A 705 -11.03 13.91 -28.16
N SER A 706 -10.94 13.17 -29.25
CA SER A 706 -11.96 13.25 -30.30
C SER A 706 -13.13 12.31 -30.09
N GLY A 707 -13.00 11.30 -29.21
CA GLY A 707 -13.96 10.21 -29.08
C GLY A 707 -13.89 9.20 -30.24
N ASP A 708 -12.95 9.36 -31.18
CA ASP A 708 -12.85 8.48 -32.34
C ASP A 708 -12.47 7.06 -31.94
N VAL A 709 -13.27 6.10 -32.42
CA VAL A 709 -13.03 4.67 -32.19
C VAL A 709 -12.64 4.00 -33.49
N ARG A 710 -11.45 3.37 -33.51
CA ARG A 710 -10.98 2.59 -34.65
C ARG A 710 -10.52 1.21 -34.23
N LYS A 711 -10.53 0.27 -35.17
CA LYS A 711 -9.96 -1.06 -35.00
C LYS A 711 -8.59 -1.13 -35.64
N VAL A 712 -7.63 -1.67 -34.90
CA VAL A 712 -6.22 -1.75 -35.33
C VAL A 712 -5.72 -3.17 -35.10
N ASN A 713 -4.95 -3.69 -36.05
CA ASN A 713 -4.30 -4.98 -35.92
C ASN A 713 -3.26 -4.93 -34.80
N LYS A 714 -3.27 -5.96 -33.95
CA LYS A 714 -2.36 -6.14 -32.84
C LYS A 714 -1.51 -7.37 -33.09
N THR A 715 -0.20 -7.23 -33.00
CA THR A 715 0.76 -8.36 -33.10
C THR A 715 1.30 -8.78 -31.74
N SER A 716 1.24 -7.91 -30.72
CA SER A 716 1.69 -8.22 -29.37
C SER A 716 0.80 -9.25 -28.65
N HIS A 717 1.41 -10.02 -27.75
CA HIS A 717 0.71 -11.01 -26.93
C HIS A 717 -0.22 -10.32 -25.92
N ASP A 718 -1.35 -10.97 -25.62
CA ASP A 718 -2.33 -10.50 -24.65
C ASP A 718 -2.54 -11.48 -23.49
N HIS A 719 -1.90 -12.65 -23.52
CA HIS A 719 -1.80 -13.57 -22.39
C HIS A 719 -0.36 -14.05 -22.23
N VAL A 720 0.10 -14.07 -20.98
CA VAL A 720 1.43 -14.49 -20.59
C VAL A 720 1.29 -15.57 -19.52
N SER A 721 1.87 -16.75 -19.74
CA SER A 721 2.02 -17.79 -18.73
C SER A 721 3.48 -18.21 -18.68
N VAL A 722 4.11 -18.10 -17.52
CA VAL A 722 5.51 -18.48 -17.28
C VAL A 722 5.58 -19.36 -16.05
N GLN A 723 6.29 -20.47 -16.13
CA GLN A 723 6.54 -21.35 -14.99
C GLN A 723 7.99 -21.82 -14.98
N GLY A 724 8.59 -22.06 -13.82
CA GLY A 724 9.98 -22.47 -13.79
C GLY A 724 10.50 -22.84 -12.41
N ASN A 725 11.74 -23.32 -12.39
CA ASN A 725 12.47 -23.59 -11.15
C ASN A 725 13.23 -22.33 -10.74
N LEU A 726 13.18 -21.97 -9.46
CA LEU A 726 14.00 -20.88 -8.91
C LEU A 726 15.42 -21.38 -8.57
N GLU A 727 16.41 -20.49 -8.65
CA GLU A 727 17.78 -20.78 -8.18
C GLU A 727 17.83 -21.09 -6.68
N SER A 728 16.94 -20.44 -5.90
CA SER A 728 16.77 -20.66 -4.45
C SER A 728 16.10 -22.00 -4.10
N GLY A 729 15.61 -22.73 -5.11
CA GLY A 729 14.75 -23.90 -4.94
C GLY A 729 13.26 -23.51 -4.90
N GLY A 730 12.40 -24.49 -5.19
CA GLY A 730 10.96 -24.27 -5.33
C GLY A 730 10.52 -23.92 -6.75
N LEU A 731 9.21 -23.77 -6.93
CA LEU A 731 8.57 -23.57 -8.22
C LEU A 731 7.90 -22.20 -8.30
N ALA A 732 8.11 -21.46 -9.38
CA ALA A 732 7.44 -20.20 -9.62
C ALA A 732 6.47 -20.32 -10.80
N THR A 733 5.27 -19.77 -10.64
CA THR A 733 4.24 -19.66 -11.69
C THR A 733 3.78 -18.21 -11.79
N VAL A 734 3.75 -17.67 -13.00
CA VAL A 734 3.32 -16.30 -13.29
C VAL A 734 2.30 -16.33 -14.41
N VAL A 735 1.13 -15.73 -14.19
CA VAL A 735 0.08 -15.58 -15.18
C VAL A 735 -0.32 -14.12 -15.28
N TYR A 736 -0.24 -13.58 -16.49
CA TYR A 736 -0.65 -12.22 -16.82
C TYR A 736 -1.75 -12.23 -17.87
N LYS A 737 -2.84 -11.54 -17.55
CA LYS A 737 -4.04 -11.42 -18.38
C LYS A 737 -4.18 -9.98 -18.91
N PRO A 738 -4.90 -9.76 -20.01
CA PRO A 738 -5.09 -8.42 -20.55
C PRO A 738 -6.22 -7.70 -19.80
N GLY A 739 -6.28 -6.38 -19.93
CA GLY A 739 -7.39 -5.61 -19.36
C GLY A 739 -7.35 -5.54 -17.84
N SER A 740 -8.49 -5.20 -17.24
CA SER A 740 -8.76 -5.31 -15.80
C SER A 740 -9.56 -6.58 -15.51
N SER A 741 -9.52 -7.01 -14.24
CA SER A 741 -10.21 -8.19 -13.74
C SER A 741 -11.66 -7.90 -13.36
N ASP A 742 -12.61 -8.61 -13.96
CA ASP A 742 -14.04 -8.54 -13.57
C ASP A 742 -14.30 -9.14 -12.17
N THR A 743 -13.32 -9.84 -11.60
CA THR A 743 -13.42 -10.44 -10.25
C THR A 743 -12.86 -9.54 -9.15
N GLY A 744 -12.37 -8.34 -9.49
CA GLY A 744 -11.69 -7.42 -8.57
C GLY A 744 -10.26 -7.83 -8.19
N LYS A 745 -9.81 -9.04 -8.56
CA LYS A 745 -8.44 -9.52 -8.31
C LYS A 745 -7.51 -9.13 -9.45
N ASN A 746 -6.99 -7.90 -9.41
CA ASN A 746 -6.09 -7.35 -10.44
C ASN A 746 -4.61 -7.68 -10.21
N PHE A 747 -4.18 -7.85 -8.96
CA PHE A 747 -2.86 -8.37 -8.60
C PHE A 747 -2.95 -9.25 -7.36
N TYR A 748 -2.48 -10.48 -7.50
CA TYR A 748 -2.40 -11.46 -6.42
C TYR A 748 -1.06 -12.19 -6.53
N TRP A 749 -0.28 -12.16 -5.47
CA TRP A 749 1.00 -12.84 -5.43
C TRP A 749 1.19 -13.57 -4.10
N GLU A 750 1.27 -14.90 -4.17
CA GLU A 750 1.49 -15.76 -3.03
C GLU A 750 2.91 -16.35 -3.05
N ILE A 751 3.55 -16.41 -1.88
CA ILE A 751 4.85 -17.02 -1.67
C ILE A 751 4.73 -17.99 -0.50
N ASN A 752 4.96 -19.28 -0.75
CA ASN A 752 4.89 -20.33 0.25
C ASN A 752 6.29 -20.82 0.60
N GLY A 753 6.62 -20.80 1.88
CA GLY A 753 7.87 -21.34 2.40
C GLY A 753 7.64 -22.35 3.52
N THR A 754 8.69 -23.09 3.86
CA THR A 754 8.69 -24.11 4.93
C THR A 754 8.35 -23.57 6.32
N LYS A 755 8.55 -22.28 6.59
CA LYS A 755 8.33 -21.65 7.91
C LYS A 755 7.29 -20.54 7.91
N GLY A 756 6.83 -20.11 6.74
CA GLY A 756 5.84 -19.04 6.63
C GLY A 756 5.38 -18.81 5.20
N ASN A 757 4.32 -18.03 5.05
CA ASN A 757 3.68 -17.67 3.80
C ASN A 757 3.51 -16.16 3.72
N LEU A 758 3.65 -15.61 2.52
CA LEU A 758 3.32 -14.22 2.20
C LEU A 758 2.23 -14.17 1.14
N VAL A 759 1.37 -13.16 1.25
CA VAL A 759 0.39 -12.81 0.24
C VAL A 759 0.46 -11.31 -0.01
N LEU A 760 0.60 -10.92 -1.27
CA LEU A 760 0.52 -9.53 -1.73
C LEU A 760 -0.70 -9.35 -2.63
N GLU A 761 -1.51 -8.33 -2.35
CA GLU A 761 -2.74 -8.05 -3.11
C GLU A 761 -2.84 -6.57 -3.44
N GLY A 762 -3.25 -6.26 -4.68
CA GLY A 762 -3.29 -4.88 -5.18
C GLY A 762 -4.43 -4.62 -6.17
N PRO A 763 -4.85 -3.35 -6.30
CA PRO A 763 -5.97 -2.95 -7.16
C PRO A 763 -5.64 -2.96 -8.66
N ASN A 764 -4.36 -3.04 -9.05
CA ASN A 764 -3.89 -3.01 -10.44
C ASN A 764 -2.75 -4.03 -10.63
N GLY A 765 -2.47 -4.55 -11.83
CA GLY A 765 -1.28 -5.38 -12.07
C GLY A 765 0.06 -4.63 -12.07
N HIS A 766 0.04 -3.31 -12.26
CA HIS A 766 1.23 -2.46 -12.32
C HIS A 766 1.84 -2.19 -10.92
N VAL A 767 2.42 -3.23 -10.31
CA VAL A 767 3.01 -3.19 -8.95
C VAL A 767 4.10 -2.14 -8.75
N GLN A 768 4.65 -1.60 -9.84
CA GLN A 768 5.60 -0.49 -9.82
C GLN A 768 4.93 0.86 -9.46
N MET A 769 3.61 0.98 -9.62
CA MET A 769 2.87 2.25 -9.46
C MET A 769 2.11 2.38 -8.12
N PHE A 770 1.85 1.29 -7.40
CA PHE A 770 1.10 1.31 -6.13
C PHE A 770 1.71 0.34 -5.11
N HIS A 771 1.42 0.51 -3.82
CA HIS A 771 1.89 -0.40 -2.77
C HIS A 771 0.84 -1.49 -2.50
N PRO A 772 1.05 -2.76 -2.91
CA PRO A 772 0.12 -3.84 -2.58
C PRO A 772 0.06 -4.02 -1.06
N THR A 773 -1.08 -4.46 -0.56
CA THR A 773 -1.16 -4.97 0.82
C THR A 773 -0.19 -6.14 0.97
N LEU A 774 0.42 -6.29 2.15
CA LEU A 774 1.35 -7.39 2.45
C LEU A 774 0.84 -8.13 3.67
N LYS A 775 0.58 -9.43 3.53
CA LYS A 775 0.14 -10.30 4.62
C LYS A 775 1.15 -11.40 4.86
N PHE A 776 1.38 -11.76 6.12
CA PHE A 776 2.30 -12.80 6.55
C PHE A 776 1.65 -13.76 7.54
N ALA A 777 1.92 -15.06 7.37
CA ALA A 777 1.55 -16.12 8.30
C ALA A 777 2.76 -17.02 8.55
N LYS A 778 2.97 -17.46 9.80
CA LYS A 778 3.93 -18.54 10.08
C LYS A 778 3.35 -19.89 9.64
N ALA A 779 4.20 -20.85 9.30
CA ALA A 779 3.79 -22.20 8.93
C ALA A 779 3.54 -23.05 10.19
N GLU A 780 2.57 -22.63 10.99
CA GLU A 780 2.14 -23.30 12.22
C GLU A 780 0.64 -23.67 12.10
N PRO A 781 0.18 -24.77 12.71
CA PRO A 781 -1.24 -25.13 12.70
C PRO A 781 -2.10 -24.00 13.26
N GLY A 782 -3.09 -23.53 12.48
CA GLY A 782 -3.98 -22.44 12.89
C GLY A 782 -3.41 -21.03 12.71
N ALA A 783 -2.23 -20.87 12.09
CA ALA A 783 -1.68 -19.55 11.81
C ALA A 783 -2.49 -18.81 10.72
N GLU A 784 -2.90 -17.59 11.02
CA GLU A 784 -3.62 -16.69 10.11
C GLU A 784 -2.67 -15.73 9.39
N LEU A 785 -3.07 -15.33 8.18
CA LEU A 785 -2.43 -14.25 7.43
C LEU A 785 -2.72 -12.91 8.09
N LYS A 786 -1.70 -12.31 8.69
CA LYS A 786 -1.77 -10.99 9.31
C LYS A 786 -1.20 -9.94 8.38
N GLU A 787 -1.94 -8.86 8.19
CA GLU A 787 -1.46 -7.71 7.42
C GLU A 787 -0.28 -7.04 8.15
N ILE A 788 0.78 -6.80 7.39
CA ILE A 788 1.92 -6.01 7.82
C ILE A 788 1.62 -4.56 7.41
N PRO A 789 1.60 -3.61 8.36
CA PRO A 789 1.36 -2.21 8.03
C PRO A 789 2.41 -1.71 7.04
N ILE A 790 1.95 -1.28 5.87
CA ILE A 790 2.76 -0.60 4.86
C ILE A 790 2.10 0.75 4.59
N GLU A 791 2.90 1.81 4.55
CA GLU A 791 2.37 3.12 4.18
C GLU A 791 1.90 3.12 2.72
N PRO A 792 0.69 3.62 2.44
CA PRO A 792 0.19 3.68 1.07
C PRO A 792 1.07 4.62 0.23
N ALA A 793 1.09 4.38 -1.07
CA ALA A 793 1.74 5.30 -2.00
C ALA A 793 1.04 6.66 -1.95
N SER A 794 1.80 7.75 -1.81
CA SER A 794 1.26 9.11 -1.91
C SER A 794 0.67 9.39 -3.31
N ASP A 795 1.37 8.86 -4.32
CA ASP A 795 1.11 9.00 -5.75
C ASP A 795 1.93 7.97 -6.54
N PHE A 796 1.71 7.89 -7.86
CA PHE A 796 2.36 6.92 -8.74
C PHE A 796 3.88 7.11 -8.91
N SER A 797 4.42 8.28 -8.56
CA SER A 797 5.83 8.65 -8.72
C SER A 797 6.68 8.34 -7.49
N VAL A 798 6.08 8.01 -6.34
CA VAL A 798 6.82 7.79 -5.07
C VAL A 798 8.00 6.81 -5.22
N ASN A 799 7.78 5.69 -5.93
CA ASN A 799 8.81 4.69 -6.16
C ASN A 799 9.93 5.20 -7.06
N VAL A 800 9.61 6.05 -8.04
CA VAL A 800 10.59 6.70 -8.91
C VAL A 800 11.42 7.69 -8.08
N GLY A 801 10.77 8.51 -7.25
CA GLY A 801 11.45 9.43 -6.34
C GLY A 801 12.47 8.73 -5.43
N ILE A 802 12.08 7.60 -4.81
CA ILE A 802 12.99 6.78 -3.98
C ILE A 802 14.19 6.27 -4.79
N ALA A 803 14.00 5.89 -6.07
CA ALA A 803 15.10 5.46 -6.94
C ALA A 803 16.06 6.62 -7.26
N TRP A 804 15.53 7.81 -7.51
CA TRP A 804 16.33 9.01 -7.78
C TRP A 804 17.09 9.50 -6.54
N ASP A 805 16.49 9.44 -5.35
CA ASP A 805 17.19 9.67 -4.08
C ASP A 805 18.36 8.69 -3.91
N ALA A 806 18.12 7.40 -4.16
CA ALA A 806 19.17 6.39 -4.10
C ALA A 806 20.30 6.65 -5.11
N PHE A 807 19.97 7.12 -6.31
CA PHE A 807 20.95 7.48 -7.34
C PHE A 807 21.82 8.68 -6.96
N ALA A 808 21.29 9.61 -6.17
CA ALA A 808 22.04 10.69 -5.55
C ALA A 808 22.76 10.28 -4.25
N GLY A 809 22.68 9.00 -3.85
CA GLY A 809 23.32 8.48 -2.64
C GLY A 809 22.57 8.84 -1.35
N LYS A 810 21.27 9.09 -1.44
CA LYS A 810 20.36 9.40 -0.32
C LYS A 810 19.26 8.35 -0.19
N GLY A 811 18.51 8.45 0.90
CA GLY A 811 17.34 7.61 1.15
C GLY A 811 17.67 6.14 1.41
N GLU A 812 16.61 5.34 1.54
CA GLU A 812 16.70 3.91 1.83
C GLU A 812 16.54 3.02 0.59
N GLY A 813 16.37 3.65 -0.59
CA GLY A 813 16.20 2.97 -1.86
C GLY A 813 17.47 2.28 -2.35
N SER A 814 17.40 1.72 -3.55
CA SER A 814 18.55 1.11 -4.23
C SER A 814 18.64 1.55 -5.69
N VAL A 815 19.85 1.63 -6.22
CA VAL A 815 20.06 1.97 -7.64
C VAL A 815 19.91 0.70 -8.47
N THR A 816 18.99 0.73 -9.43
CA THR A 816 18.83 -0.33 -10.44
C THR A 816 19.51 0.13 -11.73
N THR A 817 20.46 -0.65 -12.23
CA THR A 817 21.38 -0.26 -13.32
C THR A 817 20.97 -0.84 -14.68
N PHE A 818 21.69 -0.47 -15.74
CA PHE A 818 21.51 -1.11 -17.05
C PHE A 818 21.89 -2.59 -17.03
N GLU A 819 22.84 -3.01 -16.18
CA GLU A 819 23.16 -4.42 -15.97
C GLU A 819 21.96 -5.19 -15.41
N ASP A 820 21.23 -4.62 -14.44
CA ASP A 820 19.99 -5.22 -13.93
C ASP A 820 18.94 -5.33 -15.04
N ALA A 821 18.77 -4.27 -15.83
CA ALA A 821 17.84 -4.23 -16.96
C ALA A 821 18.18 -5.30 -18.01
N LEU A 822 19.48 -5.51 -18.27
CA LEU A 822 19.94 -6.50 -19.24
C LEU A 822 19.55 -7.92 -18.82
N ILE A 823 19.62 -8.24 -17.53
CA ILE A 823 19.15 -9.55 -17.04
C ILE A 823 17.64 -9.71 -17.32
N ARG A 824 16.83 -8.66 -17.13
CA ARG A 824 15.40 -8.69 -17.46
C ARG A 824 15.14 -8.85 -18.97
N HIS A 825 15.93 -8.19 -19.82
CA HIS A 825 15.87 -8.37 -21.27
C HIS A 825 16.22 -9.81 -21.68
N LYS A 826 17.26 -10.41 -21.08
CA LYS A 826 17.61 -11.82 -21.31
C LYS A 826 16.50 -12.77 -20.86
N MET A 827 15.85 -12.49 -19.73
CA MET A 827 14.69 -13.26 -19.27
C MET A 827 13.53 -13.18 -20.28
N ILE A 828 13.20 -11.98 -20.76
CA ILE A 828 12.12 -11.78 -21.74
C ILE A 828 12.44 -12.50 -23.04
N ASP A 829 13.68 -12.44 -23.52
CA ASP A 829 14.14 -13.21 -24.67
C ASP A 829 13.99 -14.72 -24.45
N ALA A 830 14.37 -15.24 -23.27
CA ALA A 830 14.14 -16.64 -22.92
C ALA A 830 12.66 -17.03 -22.89
N ILE A 831 11.78 -16.13 -22.44
CA ILE A 831 10.32 -16.34 -22.48
C ILE A 831 9.84 -16.44 -23.94
N TYR A 832 10.28 -15.56 -24.84
CA TYR A 832 9.96 -15.65 -26.26
C TYR A 832 10.49 -16.95 -26.89
N ARG A 833 11.77 -17.28 -26.67
CA ARG A 833 12.38 -18.53 -27.17
C ARG A 833 11.65 -19.77 -26.66
N SER A 834 11.27 -19.78 -25.38
CA SER A 834 10.53 -20.89 -24.78
C SER A 834 9.15 -21.06 -25.42
N ASN A 835 8.43 -19.96 -25.65
CA ASN A 835 7.14 -19.99 -26.32
C ASN A 835 7.24 -20.52 -27.76
N GLU A 836 8.27 -20.10 -28.51
CA GLU A 836 8.47 -20.52 -29.91
C GLU A 836 8.90 -21.99 -30.03
N ARG A 837 9.80 -22.44 -29.14
CA ARG A 837 10.44 -23.76 -29.23
C ARG A 837 9.75 -24.84 -28.40
N GLY A 838 8.92 -24.45 -27.43
CA GLY A 838 8.30 -25.34 -26.44
C GLY A 838 9.29 -25.93 -25.43
N THR A 839 10.51 -25.39 -25.34
CA THR A 839 11.60 -25.87 -24.48
C THR A 839 11.71 -25.08 -23.18
N ARG A 840 12.30 -25.69 -22.14
CA ARG A 840 12.77 -24.94 -20.97
C ARG A 840 14.02 -24.14 -21.34
N GLU A 841 14.07 -22.88 -20.95
CA GLU A 841 15.13 -21.95 -21.30
C GLU A 841 15.78 -21.38 -20.03
N SER A 842 17.09 -21.12 -20.11
CA SER A 842 17.84 -20.37 -19.12
C SER A 842 18.35 -19.06 -19.75
N TYR A 843 18.69 -18.08 -18.92
CA TYR A 843 19.09 -16.74 -19.35
C TYR A 843 20.18 -16.07 -18.50
N LEU A 844 20.57 -16.69 -17.39
CA LEU A 844 21.63 -16.18 -16.51
C LEU A 844 23.03 -16.47 -17.07
#